data_AF-A0A975KMG3-F1
#
_entry.id   AF-A0A975KMG3-F1
#
_cell.length_a   1.000
_cell.length_b   1.000
_cell.length_c   1.000
_cell.angle_alpha   90.00
_cell.angle_beta   90.00
_cell.angle_gamma   90.00
#
_symmetry.space_group_name_H-M   'P 1'
#
loop_
_entity.id
_entity.type
_entity.pdbx_description
1 polymer ?
#
loop_
_entity_poly.entity_id
_entity_poly.type
_entity_poly.pdbx_seq_one_letter_code
_entity_poly.pdbx_strand_id
1 'polypeptide(L)'
;MMKKIMGYLLAIIVFILIIPGVTALAKPDLNVKVSAGIDGKAKYEKGVPISITVENTGTHFSGDLVIDVMDSYQQGMGRAFPVEIGTGETKTISFIVNNMDGMAGMYGNTNFKSIYFYEGGWKKGKEIKHLGAQSPTATMYHDEKMIVTFTNNVDRLVSLKSVDIASASSVQLIDSEKIGIMSFPDDAHGWDMIDYIVLDEYAFADLQSEKQLALLEWVKNGGIIIIGSSENLENEVGVFSSYLPMKLTEQIELVPTALNEWANTTGFEEKIRVYSSELNEGAVALVQEEDHLLVAHKKLGQGLVIQTAFSLGDEPIAKSPGMKAFWNALFSAGENVIISPFKNMYDPLNQLSYTVGHTNELFPSFKVSAPLIFGIIALYIIIIIPILYFILKRKDKREYAWWIIPAIALLTSVAIFGYGAKDRIGRAQIQHTAVLNVEEDGNVKGYFAEAILSNKSGDYIFKAPHGTTLAASPQGTMFNTSGNMVHKRAMLENDATGTALHFQNVGYWNVASVYGETHLKDVGGIVNDLTFSTGELTGSITNDFPFELKDVVIWSGSDFISLDDIGAGETIEIKETLKTTLLGPRLPYQGMYSAVVNDDLMKMRKNSALSFFNDNMSLSNKPVLIGYTDTQVVPITLEKVNTSLSALTMIVQTIKLELNLKGKITVDESMLEMYMTFGEPGYGNYVIENPAHEMYEEGMDYTQSWKLPDELITTEIDWATMKLSNLDNQLYSSRILNIRTGEYELIESDEMIFTENMTDYITEDGILSIQINFNSGQYSTGEVLPKLELVGEVSK
;
A
#
# COMPACT_ATOMS: atom_id res chain seq x y z
N MET A 1 -85.87 -13.86 -14.96
CA MET A 1 -84.56 -13.39 -14.44
C MET A 1 -83.40 -14.35 -14.74
N MET A 2 -83.51 -15.66 -14.44
CA MET A 2 -82.42 -16.64 -14.63
C MET A 2 -81.81 -16.69 -16.05
N LYS A 3 -82.59 -16.57 -17.12
CA LYS A 3 -82.05 -16.61 -18.50
C LYS A 3 -81.16 -15.42 -18.86
N LYS A 4 -81.42 -14.24 -18.28
CA LYS A 4 -80.58 -13.04 -18.49
C LYS A 4 -79.27 -13.16 -17.70
N ILE A 5 -79.34 -13.70 -16.48
CA ILE A 5 -78.15 -13.94 -15.63
C ILE A 5 -77.24 -14.99 -16.28
N MET A 6 -77.81 -16.05 -16.86
CA MET A 6 -77.05 -17.06 -17.61
C MET A 6 -76.35 -16.46 -18.84
N GLY A 7 -77.03 -15.54 -19.56
CA GLY A 7 -76.44 -14.83 -20.70
C GLY A 7 -75.26 -13.94 -20.30
N TYR A 8 -75.36 -13.22 -19.18
CA TYR A 8 -74.25 -12.40 -18.66
C TYR A 8 -73.07 -13.24 -18.18
N LEU A 9 -73.32 -14.39 -17.53
CA LEU A 9 -72.28 -15.33 -17.13
C LEU A 9 -71.55 -15.93 -18.34
N LEU A 10 -72.28 -16.31 -19.39
CA LEU A 10 -71.67 -16.81 -20.62
C LEU A 10 -70.85 -15.72 -21.33
N ALA A 11 -71.34 -14.49 -21.36
CA ALA A 11 -70.62 -13.36 -21.93
C ALA A 11 -69.33 -13.03 -21.16
N ILE A 12 -69.32 -13.13 -19.82
CA ILE A 12 -68.12 -12.95 -19.01
C ILE A 12 -67.11 -14.08 -19.25
N ILE A 13 -67.56 -15.33 -19.35
CA ILE A 13 -66.68 -16.47 -19.64
C ILE A 13 -66.05 -16.34 -21.04
N VAL A 14 -66.84 -15.94 -22.04
CA VAL A 14 -66.34 -15.66 -23.38
C VAL A 14 -65.39 -14.46 -23.39
N PHE A 15 -65.66 -13.42 -22.59
CA PHE A 15 -64.76 -12.27 -22.46
C PHE A 15 -63.43 -12.64 -21.79
N ILE A 16 -63.44 -13.53 -20.79
CA ILE A 16 -62.22 -14.06 -20.14
C ILE A 16 -61.42 -14.96 -21.09
N LEU A 17 -62.09 -15.71 -21.96
CA LEU A 17 -61.44 -16.57 -22.97
C LEU A 17 -60.85 -15.79 -24.17
N ILE A 18 -61.27 -14.54 -24.40
CA ILE A 18 -60.75 -13.67 -25.47
C ILE A 18 -59.65 -12.74 -24.96
N ILE A 19 -59.34 -12.72 -23.66
CA ILE A 19 -58.13 -12.04 -23.18
C ILE A 19 -56.95 -12.78 -23.82
N PRO A 20 -56.18 -12.15 -24.75
CA PRO A 20 -55.02 -12.80 -25.32
C PRO A 20 -54.14 -13.22 -24.15
N GLY A 21 -53.87 -14.52 -24.04
CA GLY A 21 -52.92 -15.03 -23.07
C GLY A 21 -51.64 -14.24 -23.28
N VAL A 22 -51.31 -13.37 -22.34
CA VAL A 22 -50.00 -12.74 -22.30
C VAL A 22 -49.05 -13.90 -22.11
N THR A 23 -48.46 -14.38 -23.21
CA THR A 23 -47.30 -15.25 -23.13
C THR A 23 -46.30 -14.47 -22.31
N ALA A 24 -46.14 -14.85 -21.04
CA ALA A 24 -45.06 -14.33 -20.24
C ALA A 24 -43.79 -14.62 -21.05
N LEU A 25 -43.19 -13.57 -21.61
CA LEU A 25 -41.85 -13.65 -22.15
C LEU A 25 -41.02 -14.31 -21.04
N ALA A 26 -40.34 -15.41 -21.37
CA ALA A 26 -39.44 -16.05 -20.43
C ALA A 26 -38.53 -14.95 -19.87
N LYS A 27 -38.29 -14.91 -18.56
CA LYS A 27 -37.37 -13.91 -18.01
C LYS A 27 -35.95 -14.19 -18.53
N PRO A 28 -35.04 -13.21 -18.50
CA PRO A 28 -33.63 -13.49 -18.67
C PRO A 28 -33.22 -14.60 -17.69
N ASP A 29 -32.44 -15.56 -18.18
CA ASP A 29 -31.96 -16.71 -17.41
C ASP A 29 -30.45 -16.73 -17.52
N LEU A 30 -29.80 -16.13 -16.52
CA LEU A 30 -28.37 -15.87 -16.52
C LEU A 30 -27.65 -16.93 -15.69
N ASN A 31 -26.70 -17.63 -16.29
CA ASN A 31 -25.84 -18.58 -15.61
C ASN A 31 -24.42 -18.00 -15.49
N VAL A 32 -23.93 -17.88 -14.27
CA VAL A 32 -22.67 -17.18 -13.96
C VAL A 32 -21.59 -18.15 -13.53
N LYS A 33 -20.42 -18.01 -14.16
CA LYS A 33 -19.16 -18.63 -13.76
C LYS A 33 -18.17 -17.53 -13.39
N VAL A 34 -17.40 -17.75 -12.33
CA VAL A 34 -16.39 -16.79 -11.86
C VAL A 34 -15.05 -17.49 -11.78
N SER A 35 -14.01 -16.81 -12.22
CA SER A 35 -12.61 -17.13 -11.95
C SER A 35 -12.01 -15.94 -11.22
N ALA A 36 -11.32 -16.18 -10.12
CA ALA A 36 -10.67 -15.15 -9.31
C ALA A 36 -9.24 -15.58 -9.02
N GLY A 37 -8.32 -14.62 -9.05
CA GLY A 37 -6.90 -14.86 -8.90
C GLY A 37 -6.27 -15.46 -10.15
N ILE A 38 -4.99 -15.83 -10.04
CA ILE A 38 -4.25 -16.51 -11.10
C ILE A 38 -4.19 -17.99 -10.74
N ASP A 39 -4.66 -18.86 -11.64
CA ASP A 39 -4.79 -20.31 -11.39
C ASP A 39 -5.68 -20.62 -10.16
N GLY A 40 -6.67 -19.75 -9.87
CA GLY A 40 -7.56 -19.89 -8.71
C GLY A 40 -6.91 -19.55 -7.36
N LYS A 41 -5.73 -18.94 -7.36
CA LYS A 41 -4.97 -18.55 -6.17
C LYS A 41 -4.94 -17.02 -6.03
N ALA A 42 -5.07 -16.53 -4.80
CA ALA A 42 -4.98 -15.12 -4.45
C ALA A 42 -4.22 -14.92 -3.13
N LYS A 43 -3.65 -13.74 -2.91
CA LYS A 43 -3.07 -13.37 -1.61
C LYS A 43 -3.94 -12.36 -0.88
N TYR A 44 -3.94 -12.43 0.45
CA TYR A 44 -4.57 -11.40 1.28
C TYR A 44 -3.91 -10.04 1.04
N GLU A 45 -4.71 -8.97 1.08
CA GLU A 45 -4.24 -7.57 0.94
C GLU A 45 -3.51 -7.24 -0.37
N LYS A 46 -3.62 -8.10 -1.39
CA LYS A 46 -3.04 -7.90 -2.72
C LYS A 46 -4.12 -7.82 -3.78
N GLY A 47 -3.82 -7.10 -4.86
CA GLY A 47 -4.72 -7.00 -6.01
C GLY A 47 -5.03 -8.35 -6.63
N VAL A 48 -6.31 -8.58 -6.97
CA VAL A 48 -6.80 -9.86 -7.49
C VAL A 48 -7.55 -9.65 -8.81
N PRO A 49 -7.13 -10.29 -9.91
CA PRO A 49 -7.90 -10.29 -11.14
C PRO A 49 -9.14 -11.18 -11.01
N ILE A 50 -10.29 -10.69 -11.46
CA ILE A 50 -11.57 -11.40 -11.45
C ILE A 50 -12.15 -11.40 -12.86
N SER A 51 -12.58 -12.58 -13.32
CA SER A 51 -13.29 -12.78 -14.58
C SER A 51 -14.65 -13.41 -14.34
N ILE A 52 -15.71 -12.74 -14.78
CA ILE A 52 -17.09 -13.18 -14.67
C ILE A 52 -17.60 -13.52 -16.07
N THR A 53 -17.93 -14.78 -16.29
CA THR A 53 -18.53 -15.27 -17.54
C THR A 53 -20.02 -15.52 -17.32
N VAL A 54 -20.85 -14.84 -18.10
CA VAL A 54 -22.31 -14.88 -18.02
C VAL A 54 -22.86 -15.46 -19.31
N GLU A 55 -23.54 -16.60 -19.21
CA GLU A 55 -24.28 -17.24 -20.30
C GLU A 55 -25.77 -16.94 -20.13
N ASN A 56 -26.43 -16.44 -21.17
CA ASN A 56 -27.86 -16.16 -21.14
C ASN A 56 -28.66 -17.20 -21.93
N THR A 57 -29.37 -18.09 -21.24
CA THR A 57 -30.26 -19.09 -21.85
C THR A 57 -31.70 -18.61 -22.00
N GLY A 58 -32.02 -17.43 -21.47
CA GLY A 58 -33.35 -16.82 -21.48
C GLY A 58 -33.53 -15.73 -22.54
N THR A 59 -34.43 -14.78 -22.27
CA THR A 59 -34.57 -13.61 -23.15
C THR A 59 -33.37 -12.67 -23.03
N HIS A 60 -33.17 -11.88 -24.07
CA HIS A 60 -32.21 -10.77 -24.08
C HIS A 60 -32.18 -9.98 -22.76
N PHE A 61 -30.97 -9.76 -22.24
CA PHE A 61 -30.71 -8.96 -21.04
C PHE A 61 -29.98 -7.67 -21.40
N SER A 62 -30.49 -6.55 -20.89
CA SER A 62 -29.86 -5.24 -21.00
C SER A 62 -29.94 -4.53 -19.65
N GLY A 63 -28.78 -4.17 -19.10
CA GLY A 63 -28.70 -3.62 -17.76
C GLY A 63 -27.26 -3.61 -17.23
N ASP A 64 -27.13 -3.64 -15.91
CA ASP A 64 -25.82 -3.61 -15.24
C ASP A 64 -25.55 -4.90 -14.47
N LEU A 65 -24.34 -5.42 -14.62
CA LEU A 65 -23.73 -6.34 -13.67
C LEU A 65 -23.13 -5.50 -12.54
N VAL A 66 -23.61 -5.69 -11.32
CA VAL A 66 -23.08 -5.02 -10.12
C VAL A 66 -22.33 -6.05 -9.28
N ILE A 67 -21.10 -5.73 -8.91
CA ILE A 67 -20.34 -6.51 -7.93
C ILE A 67 -20.06 -5.69 -6.68
N ASP A 68 -20.42 -6.24 -5.53
CA ASP A 68 -20.04 -5.71 -4.23
C ASP A 68 -18.59 -6.09 -3.90
N VAL A 69 -17.72 -5.08 -3.82
CA VAL A 69 -16.32 -5.22 -3.46
C VAL A 69 -16.13 -4.66 -2.04
N MET A 70 -15.45 -5.43 -1.19
CA MET A 70 -15.07 -5.02 0.15
C MET A 70 -13.55 -5.04 0.21
N ASP A 71 -12.94 -3.88 -0.06
CA ASP A 71 -11.49 -3.69 -0.04
C ASP A 71 -10.96 -3.66 1.42
N SER A 72 -11.79 -3.42 2.44
CA SER A 72 -11.39 -3.68 3.82
C SER A 72 -12.60 -3.74 4.76
N TYR A 73 -12.35 -3.89 6.06
CA TYR A 73 -13.39 -3.72 7.08
C TYR A 73 -14.03 -2.33 7.08
N GLN A 74 -13.28 -1.30 6.66
CA GLN A 74 -13.68 0.10 6.65
C GLN A 74 -13.89 0.65 5.23
N GLN A 75 -13.78 -0.20 4.19
CA GLN A 75 -13.86 0.21 2.79
C GLN A 75 -14.66 -0.80 1.96
N GLY A 76 -15.65 -0.32 1.22
CA GLY A 76 -16.44 -1.18 0.35
C GLY A 76 -17.48 -0.42 -0.46
N MET A 77 -17.68 -0.87 -1.69
CA MET A 77 -18.57 -0.25 -2.67
C MET A 77 -19.03 -1.26 -3.72
N GLY A 78 -20.15 -0.97 -4.36
CA GLY A 78 -20.53 -1.66 -5.59
C GLY A 78 -19.73 -1.13 -6.77
N ARG A 79 -19.38 -1.98 -7.73
CA ARG A 79 -18.90 -1.58 -9.06
C ARG A 79 -19.94 -2.01 -10.10
N ALA A 80 -20.34 -1.09 -10.97
CA ALA A 80 -21.34 -1.35 -12.01
C ALA A 80 -20.67 -1.50 -13.39
N PHE A 81 -20.99 -2.58 -14.09
CA PHE A 81 -20.55 -2.86 -15.45
C PHE A 81 -21.76 -2.92 -16.39
N PRO A 82 -21.89 -1.99 -17.35
CA PRO A 82 -22.98 -2.04 -18.31
C PRO A 82 -22.81 -3.24 -19.24
N VAL A 83 -23.85 -4.06 -19.35
CA VAL A 83 -23.83 -5.31 -20.10
C VAL A 83 -25.10 -5.48 -20.93
N GLU A 84 -24.89 -6.01 -22.13
CA GLU A 84 -25.93 -6.43 -23.04
C GLU A 84 -25.58 -7.86 -23.45
N ILE A 85 -26.51 -8.79 -23.24
CA ILE A 85 -26.31 -10.22 -23.47
C ILE A 85 -27.55 -10.76 -24.19
N GLY A 86 -27.38 -11.07 -25.47
CA GLY A 86 -28.40 -11.68 -26.30
C GLY A 86 -28.83 -13.07 -25.84
N THR A 87 -29.93 -13.57 -26.40
CA THR A 87 -30.40 -14.93 -26.14
C THR A 87 -29.41 -15.95 -26.72
N GLY A 88 -28.92 -16.85 -25.88
CA GLY A 88 -27.90 -17.85 -26.23
C GLY A 88 -26.46 -17.31 -26.30
N GLU A 89 -26.26 -16.04 -25.91
CA GLU A 89 -24.94 -15.41 -25.93
C GLU A 89 -24.20 -15.61 -24.59
N THR A 90 -22.87 -15.71 -24.69
CA THR A 90 -21.97 -15.74 -23.53
C THR A 90 -21.07 -14.52 -23.57
N LYS A 91 -20.98 -13.81 -22.44
CA LYS A 91 -20.13 -12.63 -22.30
C LYS A 91 -19.21 -12.78 -21.09
N THR A 92 -17.94 -12.43 -21.25
CA THR A 92 -16.95 -12.41 -20.17
C THR A 92 -16.54 -10.98 -19.87
N ILE A 93 -16.47 -10.65 -18.58
CA ILE A 93 -16.09 -9.34 -18.05
C ILE A 93 -14.94 -9.57 -17.08
N SER A 94 -13.83 -8.88 -17.29
CA SER A 94 -12.62 -8.99 -16.47
C SER A 94 -12.29 -7.63 -15.85
N PHE A 95 -11.91 -7.64 -14.58
CA PHE A 95 -11.52 -6.45 -13.82
C PHE A 95 -10.64 -6.86 -12.63
N ILE A 96 -9.94 -5.90 -12.03
CA ILE A 96 -9.09 -6.12 -10.85
C ILE A 96 -9.74 -5.46 -9.64
N VAL A 97 -9.71 -6.15 -8.51
CA VAL A 97 -10.05 -5.61 -7.18
C VAL A 97 -8.78 -5.40 -6.37
N ASN A 98 -8.78 -4.43 -5.46
CA ASN A 98 -7.58 -4.05 -4.69
C ASN A 98 -7.19 -5.13 -3.69
N ASN A 99 -8.18 -5.85 -3.14
CA ASN A 99 -8.00 -7.11 -2.43
C ASN A 99 -9.32 -7.89 -2.40
N MET A 100 -9.26 -9.13 -1.89
CA MET A 100 -10.41 -10.02 -1.83
C MET A 100 -10.79 -10.45 -0.40
N ASP A 101 -10.21 -9.81 0.62
CA ASP A 101 -10.28 -10.25 2.03
C ASP A 101 -11.71 -10.23 2.55
N GLY A 102 -12.43 -9.13 2.28
CA GLY A 102 -13.84 -8.98 2.63
C GLY A 102 -14.79 -9.80 1.74
N MET A 103 -14.31 -10.30 0.61
CA MET A 103 -15.10 -11.08 -0.37
C MET A 103 -14.93 -12.59 -0.21
N ALA A 104 -13.80 -13.04 0.33
CA ALA A 104 -13.45 -14.45 0.53
C ALA A 104 -14.10 -15.09 1.78
N GLY A 105 -14.95 -14.35 2.49
CA GLY A 105 -15.79 -14.89 3.56
C GLY A 105 -15.02 -15.24 4.84
N MET A 106 -14.22 -14.30 5.36
CA MET A 106 -13.44 -14.39 6.62
C MET A 106 -14.20 -14.87 7.89
N TYR A 107 -15.51 -15.11 7.83
CA TYR A 107 -16.31 -15.61 8.96
C TYR A 107 -17.25 -16.79 8.64
N GLY A 108 -16.94 -17.58 7.59
CA GLY A 108 -17.68 -18.81 7.30
C GLY A 108 -19.14 -18.58 6.86
N ASN A 109 -19.48 -17.38 6.40
CA ASN A 109 -20.78 -17.11 5.80
C ASN A 109 -20.80 -17.66 4.37
N THR A 110 -21.25 -18.91 4.24
CA THR A 110 -21.37 -19.63 2.97
C THR A 110 -22.47 -19.09 2.04
N ASN A 111 -23.24 -18.08 2.48
CA ASN A 111 -24.31 -17.45 1.69
C ASN A 111 -23.99 -16.00 1.30
N PHE A 112 -22.70 -15.62 1.24
CA PHE A 112 -22.31 -14.31 0.75
C PHE A 112 -22.66 -14.19 -0.74
N LYS A 113 -23.52 -13.22 -1.08
CA LYS A 113 -23.84 -12.84 -2.45
C LYS A 113 -23.20 -11.48 -2.68
N SER A 114 -22.34 -11.37 -3.69
CA SER A 114 -21.75 -10.11 -4.12
C SER A 114 -22.05 -9.77 -5.57
N ILE A 115 -22.57 -10.72 -6.36
CA ILE A 115 -22.90 -10.52 -7.77
C ILE A 115 -24.39 -10.26 -7.93
N TYR A 116 -24.75 -9.17 -8.61
CA TYR A 116 -26.12 -8.74 -8.83
C TYR A 116 -26.33 -8.30 -10.28
N PHE A 117 -27.54 -8.50 -10.80
CA PHE A 117 -27.91 -8.05 -12.13
C PHE A 117 -29.13 -7.13 -12.05
N TYR A 118 -29.02 -5.94 -12.62
CA TYR A 118 -30.09 -4.94 -12.64
C TYR A 118 -30.56 -4.70 -14.07
N GLU A 119 -31.73 -5.23 -14.42
CA GLU A 119 -32.36 -5.01 -15.73
C GLU A 119 -32.80 -3.53 -15.83
N GLY A 120 -32.34 -2.82 -16.87
CA GLY A 120 -32.52 -1.37 -17.02
C GLY A 120 -31.57 -0.50 -16.18
N GLY A 121 -30.52 -1.11 -15.62
CA GLY A 121 -29.41 -0.45 -14.92
C GLY A 121 -29.61 -0.27 -13.42
N TRP A 122 -28.54 -0.09 -12.65
CA TRP A 122 -28.58 -0.15 -11.17
C TRP A 122 -29.35 0.99 -10.49
N LYS A 123 -29.43 2.17 -11.13
CA LYS A 123 -30.05 3.39 -10.55
C LYS A 123 -31.58 3.28 -10.39
N LYS A 124 -32.24 2.67 -11.38
CA LYS A 124 -33.72 2.58 -11.45
C LYS A 124 -34.24 1.21 -11.89
N GLY A 125 -33.35 0.35 -12.34
CA GLY A 125 -33.67 -0.98 -12.82
C GLY A 125 -34.01 -1.95 -11.69
N LYS A 126 -34.47 -3.12 -12.10
CA LYS A 126 -34.93 -4.16 -11.18
C LYS A 126 -33.89 -5.25 -11.07
N GLU A 127 -33.58 -5.65 -9.83
CA GLU A 127 -32.73 -6.81 -9.60
C GLU A 127 -33.39 -8.08 -10.16
N ILE A 128 -32.66 -8.82 -10.98
CA ILE A 128 -33.01 -10.16 -11.44
C ILE A 128 -32.10 -11.18 -10.77
N LYS A 129 -32.61 -12.40 -10.55
CA LYS A 129 -31.83 -13.50 -9.98
C LYS A 129 -31.06 -14.20 -11.09
N HIS A 130 -29.86 -14.67 -10.78
CA HIS A 130 -29.03 -15.50 -11.65
C HIS A 130 -28.74 -16.86 -11.00
N LEU A 131 -28.34 -17.81 -11.83
CA LEU A 131 -27.88 -19.15 -11.47
C LEU A 131 -26.35 -19.21 -11.47
N GLY A 132 -25.80 -20.24 -10.85
CA GLY A 132 -24.35 -20.41 -10.74
C GLY A 132 -23.75 -19.61 -9.59
N ALA A 133 -22.53 -19.11 -9.78
CA ALA A 133 -21.73 -18.46 -8.74
C ALA A 133 -22.39 -17.16 -8.23
N GLN A 134 -22.51 -17.02 -6.91
CA GLN A 134 -23.09 -15.83 -6.25
C GLN A 134 -22.03 -14.81 -5.81
N SER A 135 -20.79 -15.25 -5.72
CA SER A 135 -19.61 -14.45 -5.37
C SER A 135 -18.35 -15.04 -6.03
N PRO A 136 -17.29 -14.24 -6.21
CA PRO A 136 -15.96 -14.75 -6.51
C PRO A 136 -15.40 -15.58 -5.36
N THR A 137 -14.62 -16.61 -5.69
CA THR A 137 -13.91 -17.46 -4.72
C THR A 137 -12.55 -17.84 -5.28
N ALA A 138 -11.51 -17.75 -4.46
CA ALA A 138 -10.17 -18.26 -4.75
C ALA A 138 -9.58 -18.87 -3.48
N THR A 139 -8.53 -19.67 -3.62
CA THR A 139 -7.72 -20.11 -2.48
C THR A 139 -6.85 -18.94 -2.03
N MET A 140 -7.04 -18.50 -0.79
CA MET A 140 -6.32 -17.37 -0.20
C MET A 140 -5.04 -17.83 0.51
N TYR A 141 -3.97 -17.08 0.29
CA TYR A 141 -2.63 -17.30 0.85
C TYR A 141 -2.17 -16.06 1.63
N HIS A 142 -1.44 -16.25 2.73
CA HIS A 142 -0.92 -15.18 3.58
C HIS A 142 0.56 -14.95 3.27
N ASP A 143 1.41 -15.83 3.79
CA ASP A 143 2.87 -15.66 3.83
C ASP A 143 3.59 -16.51 2.78
N GLU A 144 2.84 -17.27 1.98
CA GLU A 144 3.40 -18.10 0.91
C GLU A 144 3.96 -17.23 -0.22
N LYS A 145 5.09 -17.65 -0.80
CA LYS A 145 5.67 -16.97 -1.98
C LYS A 145 5.07 -17.55 -3.26
N MET A 146 4.60 -16.70 -4.17
CA MET A 146 4.05 -17.06 -5.46
C MET A 146 5.06 -16.74 -6.57
N ILE A 147 5.39 -17.76 -7.35
CA ILE A 147 6.33 -17.67 -8.47
C ILE A 147 5.58 -17.98 -9.77
N VAL A 148 5.56 -17.03 -10.69
CA VAL A 148 5.07 -17.25 -12.05
C VAL A 148 6.24 -17.58 -12.97
N THR A 149 6.11 -18.67 -13.72
CA THR A 149 7.13 -19.12 -14.68
C THR A 149 6.67 -18.87 -16.11
N PHE A 150 7.45 -18.10 -16.87
CA PHE A 150 7.36 -17.91 -18.31
C PHE A 150 8.44 -18.74 -18.98
N THR A 151 8.07 -19.93 -19.43
CA THR A 151 8.95 -20.86 -20.13
C THR A 151 8.12 -21.72 -21.08
N ASN A 152 8.72 -22.17 -22.18
CA ASN A 152 8.09 -23.10 -23.12
C ASN A 152 7.82 -24.50 -22.52
N ASN A 153 8.42 -24.82 -21.37
CA ASN A 153 8.16 -26.08 -20.66
C ASN A 153 8.52 -25.97 -19.17
N VAL A 154 7.53 -26.06 -18.28
CA VAL A 154 7.72 -25.95 -16.82
C VAL A 154 8.66 -27.01 -16.22
N ASP A 155 8.86 -28.16 -16.89
CA ASP A 155 9.78 -29.20 -16.42
C ASP A 155 11.26 -28.76 -16.51
N ARG A 156 11.57 -27.73 -17.31
CA ARG A 156 12.89 -27.09 -17.34
C ARG A 156 13.23 -26.42 -16.01
N LEU A 157 12.22 -25.92 -15.30
CA LEU A 157 12.36 -25.23 -14.02
C LEU A 157 11.88 -26.10 -12.84
N VAL A 158 11.95 -27.43 -12.97
CA VAL A 158 11.40 -28.38 -11.98
C VAL A 158 11.99 -28.20 -10.57
N SER A 159 13.23 -27.72 -10.46
CA SER A 159 13.90 -27.46 -9.18
C SER A 159 13.14 -26.44 -8.31
N LEU A 160 12.43 -25.48 -8.93
CA LEU A 160 11.59 -24.48 -8.23
C LEU A 160 10.52 -25.12 -7.35
N LYS A 161 10.08 -26.35 -7.65
CA LYS A 161 9.08 -27.08 -6.84
C LYS A 161 9.62 -27.51 -5.46
N SER A 162 10.93 -27.42 -5.25
CA SER A 162 11.61 -27.89 -4.04
C SER A 162 12.37 -26.80 -3.28
N VAL A 163 12.23 -25.55 -3.72
CA VAL A 163 12.88 -24.37 -3.14
C VAL A 163 12.27 -24.04 -1.80
N ASP A 164 13.12 -23.66 -0.86
CA ASP A 164 12.73 -23.12 0.44
C ASP A 164 13.21 -21.67 0.50
N ILE A 165 12.30 -20.72 0.33
CA ILE A 165 12.61 -19.29 0.43
C ILE A 165 12.59 -18.91 1.91
N ALA A 166 13.66 -18.26 2.38
CA ALA A 166 13.71 -17.73 3.75
C ALA A 166 12.49 -16.84 4.00
N SER A 167 11.94 -16.85 5.22
CA SER A 167 10.70 -16.15 5.61
C SER A 167 9.37 -16.59 4.95
N ALA A 168 9.39 -17.59 4.05
CA ALA A 168 8.17 -18.10 3.42
C ALA A 168 7.66 -19.38 4.10
N SER A 169 6.36 -19.48 4.34
CA SER A 169 5.74 -20.71 4.88
C SER A 169 5.67 -21.84 3.85
N SER A 170 5.48 -21.49 2.57
CA SER A 170 5.62 -22.39 1.42
C SER A 170 5.76 -21.61 0.11
N VAL A 171 6.08 -22.31 -0.98
CA VAL A 171 6.17 -21.74 -2.34
C VAL A 171 5.05 -22.29 -3.21
N GLN A 172 4.35 -21.40 -3.92
CA GLN A 172 3.33 -21.71 -4.91
C GLN A 172 3.85 -21.42 -6.31
N LEU A 173 4.05 -22.47 -7.10
CA LEU A 173 4.45 -22.34 -8.50
C LEU A 173 3.22 -22.17 -9.39
N ILE A 174 3.29 -21.20 -10.29
CA ILE A 174 2.27 -20.89 -11.28
C ILE A 174 2.90 -20.99 -12.68
N ASP A 175 2.27 -21.80 -13.51
CA ASP A 175 2.73 -22.13 -14.86
C ASP A 175 1.97 -21.29 -15.89
N SER A 176 2.67 -20.37 -16.56
CA SER A 176 2.06 -19.42 -17.49
C SER A 176 1.35 -20.11 -18.68
N GLU A 177 1.83 -21.28 -19.12
CA GLU A 177 1.24 -22.01 -20.24
C GLU A 177 -0.15 -22.58 -19.90
N LYS A 178 -0.37 -22.96 -18.63
CA LYS A 178 -1.66 -23.52 -18.17
C LYS A 178 -2.78 -22.49 -18.10
N ILE A 179 -2.42 -21.22 -17.89
CA ILE A 179 -3.37 -20.12 -17.70
C ILE A 179 -3.73 -19.48 -19.05
N GLY A 180 -2.79 -19.53 -19.99
CA GLY A 180 -2.93 -18.96 -21.33
C GLY A 180 -2.79 -17.43 -21.35
N ILE A 181 -2.19 -16.92 -22.43
CA ILE A 181 -1.83 -15.49 -22.58
C ILE A 181 -3.02 -14.55 -22.38
N MET A 182 -4.24 -14.95 -22.79
CA MET A 182 -5.43 -14.12 -22.67
C MET A 182 -5.86 -13.85 -21.22
N SER A 183 -5.44 -14.69 -20.27
CA SER A 183 -5.87 -14.61 -18.86
C SER A 183 -4.96 -13.75 -17.98
N PHE A 184 -3.86 -13.23 -18.51
CA PHE A 184 -2.94 -12.38 -17.75
C PHE A 184 -3.51 -10.97 -17.52
N PRO A 185 -3.32 -10.40 -16.31
CA PRO A 185 -3.66 -9.01 -16.04
C PRO A 185 -2.94 -8.03 -16.98
N ASP A 186 -3.67 -7.02 -17.42
CA ASP A 186 -3.20 -5.88 -18.22
C ASP A 186 -2.95 -4.62 -17.39
N ASP A 187 -2.98 -4.76 -16.06
CA ASP A 187 -2.70 -3.72 -15.07
C ASP A 187 -1.80 -4.29 -13.96
N ALA A 188 -0.88 -3.46 -13.47
CA ALA A 188 0.14 -3.87 -12.51
C ALA A 188 -0.45 -4.41 -11.20
N HIS A 189 -1.57 -3.86 -10.72
CA HIS A 189 -2.20 -4.30 -9.47
C HIS A 189 -2.69 -5.74 -9.53
N GLY A 190 -3.04 -6.24 -10.72
CA GLY A 190 -3.42 -7.65 -10.89
C GLY A 190 -2.27 -8.63 -10.66
N TRP A 191 -1.03 -8.14 -10.63
CA TRP A 191 0.19 -8.91 -10.38
C TRP A 191 0.70 -8.79 -8.94
N ASP A 192 0.11 -7.94 -8.09
CA ASP A 192 0.59 -7.64 -6.72
C ASP A 192 0.68 -8.88 -5.81
N MET A 193 -0.07 -9.94 -6.11
CA MET A 193 -0.01 -11.21 -5.38
C MET A 193 1.18 -12.10 -5.78
N ILE A 194 1.89 -11.77 -6.86
CA ILE A 194 3.07 -12.49 -7.34
C ILE A 194 4.31 -11.84 -6.74
N ASP A 195 5.23 -12.64 -6.20
CA ASP A 195 6.49 -12.13 -5.65
C ASP A 195 7.61 -12.20 -6.69
N TYR A 196 7.63 -13.29 -7.46
CA TYR A 196 8.68 -13.57 -8.43
C TYR A 196 8.10 -13.94 -9.79
N ILE A 197 8.71 -13.37 -10.83
CA ILE A 197 8.52 -13.82 -12.21
C ILE A 197 9.83 -14.40 -12.70
N VAL A 198 9.81 -15.65 -13.14
CA VAL A 198 10.97 -16.31 -13.75
C VAL A 198 10.71 -16.45 -15.25
N LEU A 199 11.59 -15.91 -16.06
CA LEU A 199 11.52 -15.95 -17.52
C LEU A 199 12.73 -16.70 -18.06
N ASP A 200 12.49 -17.80 -18.77
CA ASP A 200 13.55 -18.62 -19.38
C ASP A 200 13.06 -19.28 -20.68
N GLU A 201 13.67 -18.87 -21.79
CA GLU A 201 13.26 -19.20 -23.18
C GLU A 201 11.74 -19.07 -23.39
N TYR A 202 11.24 -17.86 -23.24
CA TYR A 202 9.85 -17.54 -23.53
C TYR A 202 9.79 -16.25 -24.34
N ALA A 203 9.02 -16.26 -25.43
CA ALA A 203 8.81 -15.08 -26.27
C ALA A 203 7.89 -14.08 -25.58
N PHE A 204 8.35 -13.46 -24.50
CA PHE A 204 7.61 -12.45 -23.74
C PHE A 204 7.23 -11.24 -24.59
N ALA A 205 8.05 -10.93 -25.60
CA ALA A 205 7.76 -9.94 -26.62
C ALA A 205 6.48 -10.23 -27.44
N ASP A 206 6.00 -11.48 -27.49
CA ASP A 206 4.75 -11.86 -28.18
C ASP A 206 3.50 -11.50 -27.35
N LEU A 207 3.65 -11.15 -26.06
CA LEU A 207 2.54 -10.63 -25.27
C LEU A 207 2.08 -9.26 -25.81
N GLN A 208 0.80 -8.97 -25.65
CA GLN A 208 0.26 -7.64 -25.97
C GLN A 208 1.02 -6.55 -25.22
N SER A 209 1.26 -5.40 -25.87
CA SER A 209 2.07 -4.31 -25.31
C SER A 209 1.54 -3.82 -23.95
N GLU A 210 0.23 -3.82 -23.76
CA GLU A 210 -0.42 -3.45 -22.50
C GLU A 210 0.01 -4.37 -21.35
N LYS A 211 0.12 -5.68 -21.60
CA LYS A 211 0.54 -6.69 -20.60
C LYS A 211 2.01 -6.60 -20.28
N GLN A 212 2.85 -6.32 -21.27
CA GLN A 212 4.27 -6.07 -21.05
C GLN A 212 4.49 -4.83 -20.18
N LEU A 213 3.75 -3.75 -20.47
CA LEU A 213 3.82 -2.51 -19.68
C LEU A 213 3.28 -2.69 -18.26
N ALA A 214 2.22 -3.48 -18.07
CA ALA A 214 1.70 -3.81 -16.74
C ALA A 214 2.75 -4.53 -15.88
N LEU A 215 3.48 -5.48 -16.46
CA LEU A 215 4.56 -6.19 -15.78
C LEU A 215 5.79 -5.30 -15.53
N LEU A 216 6.13 -4.41 -16.46
CA LEU A 216 7.17 -3.41 -16.24
C LEU A 216 6.81 -2.51 -15.05
N GLU A 217 5.58 -2.04 -14.97
CA GLU A 217 5.12 -1.21 -13.86
C GLU A 217 5.05 -2.00 -12.54
N TRP A 218 4.67 -3.29 -12.58
CA TRP A 218 4.75 -4.17 -11.41
C TRP A 218 6.20 -4.31 -10.89
N VAL A 219 7.19 -4.49 -11.77
CA VAL A 219 8.61 -4.49 -11.36
C VAL A 219 8.97 -3.13 -10.75
N LYS A 220 8.59 -2.01 -11.38
CA LYS A 220 8.83 -0.67 -10.81
C LYS A 220 8.19 -0.46 -9.44
N ASN A 221 7.10 -1.17 -9.14
CA ASN A 221 6.38 -1.13 -7.87
C ASN A 221 6.90 -2.12 -6.81
N GLY A 222 7.99 -2.84 -7.09
CA GLY A 222 8.65 -3.74 -6.12
C GLY A 222 8.70 -5.21 -6.52
N GLY A 223 8.19 -5.58 -7.71
CA GLY A 223 8.28 -6.94 -8.22
C GLY A 223 9.72 -7.36 -8.56
N ILE A 224 10.01 -8.66 -8.44
CA ILE A 224 11.30 -9.26 -8.82
C ILE A 224 11.11 -10.09 -10.08
N ILE A 225 11.83 -9.73 -11.15
CA ILE A 225 11.90 -10.55 -12.36
C ILE A 225 13.30 -11.17 -12.49
N ILE A 226 13.34 -12.47 -12.73
CA ILE A 226 14.54 -13.28 -12.92
C ILE A 226 14.56 -13.77 -14.36
N ILE A 227 15.61 -13.43 -15.09
CA ILE A 227 15.74 -13.66 -16.52
C ILE A 227 16.90 -14.61 -16.79
N GLY A 228 16.60 -15.79 -17.31
CA GLY A 228 17.57 -16.73 -17.84
C GLY A 228 18.11 -16.27 -19.19
N SER A 229 19.35 -16.61 -19.51
CA SER A 229 19.94 -16.28 -20.82
C SER A 229 19.50 -17.23 -21.93
N SER A 230 19.36 -16.70 -23.14
CA SER A 230 19.09 -17.45 -24.38
C SER A 230 19.85 -16.82 -25.55
N GLU A 231 19.91 -17.51 -26.70
CA GLU A 231 20.63 -17.03 -27.90
C GLU A 231 20.04 -15.71 -28.43
N ASN A 232 18.74 -15.50 -28.25
CA ASN A 232 18.00 -14.35 -28.79
C ASN A 232 17.36 -13.50 -27.68
N LEU A 233 18.00 -13.44 -26.50
CA LEU A 233 17.43 -12.88 -25.27
C LEU A 233 16.82 -11.49 -25.47
N GLU A 234 17.56 -10.56 -26.08
CA GLU A 234 17.12 -9.16 -26.26
C GLU A 234 15.78 -9.04 -26.99
N ASN A 235 15.50 -9.96 -27.93
CA ASN A 235 14.24 -9.99 -28.68
C ASN A 235 13.14 -10.76 -27.94
N GLU A 236 13.50 -11.70 -27.05
CA GLU A 236 12.54 -12.50 -26.28
C GLU A 236 11.94 -11.70 -25.11
N VAL A 237 12.75 -10.91 -24.40
CA VAL A 237 12.34 -10.21 -23.17
C VAL A 237 11.49 -8.94 -23.40
N GLY A 238 11.31 -8.53 -24.66
CA GLY A 238 10.46 -7.41 -25.05
C GLY A 238 10.82 -6.10 -24.35
N VAL A 239 9.87 -5.53 -23.59
CA VAL A 239 10.03 -4.26 -22.87
C VAL A 239 11.22 -4.25 -21.89
N PHE A 240 11.65 -5.41 -21.39
CA PHE A 240 12.77 -5.52 -20.45
C PHE A 240 14.16 -5.45 -21.09
N SER A 241 14.26 -5.46 -22.42
CA SER A 241 15.54 -5.43 -23.16
C SER A 241 16.46 -4.28 -22.73
N SER A 242 15.88 -3.09 -22.50
CA SER A 242 16.63 -1.90 -22.06
C SER A 242 17.01 -1.90 -20.57
N TYR A 243 16.54 -2.89 -19.81
CA TYR A 243 16.70 -3.00 -18.37
C TYR A 243 17.51 -4.23 -17.95
N LEU A 244 18.05 -5.00 -18.92
CA LEU A 244 18.90 -6.15 -18.64
C LEU A 244 20.16 -5.73 -17.87
N PRO A 245 20.51 -6.40 -16.76
CA PRO A 245 21.75 -6.17 -16.02
C PRO A 245 23.04 -6.40 -16.82
N MET A 246 23.01 -7.32 -17.77
CA MET A 246 24.18 -7.76 -18.54
C MET A 246 23.92 -7.75 -20.04
N LYS A 247 24.95 -7.38 -20.79
CA LYS A 247 25.01 -7.55 -22.23
C LYS A 247 25.75 -8.84 -22.56
N LEU A 248 25.04 -9.77 -23.20
CA LEU A 248 25.60 -11.07 -23.58
C LEU A 248 26.41 -10.94 -24.87
N THR A 249 27.50 -11.70 -24.97
CA THR A 249 28.40 -11.71 -26.14
C THR A 249 28.52 -13.11 -26.73
N GLU A 250 29.62 -13.81 -26.47
CA GLU A 250 29.88 -15.16 -26.99
C GLU A 250 29.53 -16.24 -25.99
N GLN A 251 29.17 -17.43 -26.49
CA GLN A 251 28.90 -18.59 -25.66
C GLN A 251 30.20 -19.36 -25.38
N ILE A 252 30.41 -19.68 -24.11
CA ILE A 252 31.54 -20.42 -23.58
C ILE A 252 31.06 -21.61 -22.74
N GLU A 253 31.96 -22.55 -22.43
CA GLU A 253 31.69 -23.64 -21.50
C GLU A 253 32.65 -23.58 -20.32
N LEU A 254 32.10 -23.49 -19.11
CA LEU A 254 32.88 -23.49 -17.86
C LEU A 254 32.18 -24.33 -16.78
N VAL A 255 32.92 -24.72 -15.75
CA VAL A 255 32.36 -25.30 -14.52
C VAL A 255 32.13 -24.13 -13.56
N PRO A 256 30.90 -23.89 -13.08
CA PRO A 256 30.59 -22.68 -12.34
C PRO A 256 30.85 -22.88 -10.84
N THR A 257 32.11 -23.03 -10.47
CA THR A 257 32.55 -23.25 -9.08
C THR A 257 32.19 -22.10 -8.13
N ALA A 258 32.14 -20.86 -8.62
CA ALA A 258 31.68 -19.70 -7.87
C ALA A 258 30.22 -19.82 -7.41
N LEU A 259 29.37 -20.55 -8.14
CA LEU A 259 27.99 -20.85 -7.69
C LEU A 259 27.98 -21.80 -6.49
N ASN A 260 28.96 -22.70 -6.37
CA ASN A 260 29.07 -23.59 -5.21
C ASN A 260 29.40 -22.79 -3.94
N GLU A 261 30.37 -21.87 -4.03
CA GLU A 261 30.76 -21.00 -2.91
C GLU A 261 29.61 -20.07 -2.50
N TRP A 262 29.01 -19.38 -3.48
CA TRP A 262 27.94 -18.42 -3.22
C TRP A 262 26.66 -19.06 -2.68
N ALA A 263 26.24 -20.19 -3.25
CA ALA A 263 25.03 -20.90 -2.81
C ALA A 263 25.29 -21.90 -1.66
N ASN A 264 26.51 -21.97 -1.14
CA ASN A 264 26.94 -22.93 -0.12
C ASN A 264 26.55 -24.39 -0.46
N THR A 265 27.01 -24.85 -1.63
CA THR A 265 26.73 -26.19 -2.16
C THR A 265 27.97 -26.79 -2.82
N THR A 266 27.91 -28.05 -3.21
CA THR A 266 28.94 -28.72 -4.04
C THR A 266 28.35 -29.35 -5.29
N GLY A 267 27.12 -28.96 -5.65
CA GLY A 267 26.34 -29.65 -6.67
C GLY A 267 26.72 -29.30 -8.12
N PHE A 268 27.46 -28.21 -8.35
CA PHE A 268 27.86 -27.80 -9.69
C PHE A 268 29.26 -28.31 -10.04
N GLU A 269 29.31 -29.50 -10.64
CA GLU A 269 30.58 -30.17 -11.04
C GLU A 269 30.75 -30.27 -12.57
N GLU A 270 29.66 -30.14 -13.32
CA GLU A 270 29.65 -30.30 -14.77
C GLU A 270 29.85 -28.97 -15.50
N LYS A 271 30.40 -29.05 -16.72
CA LYS A 271 30.48 -27.89 -17.60
C LYS A 271 29.09 -27.50 -18.09
N ILE A 272 28.80 -26.22 -18.02
CA ILE A 272 27.54 -25.64 -18.49
C ILE A 272 27.85 -24.62 -19.58
N ARG A 273 26.86 -24.33 -20.42
CA ARG A 273 26.94 -23.25 -21.39
C ARG A 273 26.61 -21.93 -20.70
N VAL A 274 27.53 -20.99 -20.79
CA VAL A 274 27.42 -19.63 -20.23
C VAL A 274 27.71 -18.64 -21.36
N TYR A 275 27.06 -17.49 -21.36
CA TYR A 275 27.41 -16.37 -22.21
C TYR A 275 28.41 -15.48 -21.50
N SER A 276 29.55 -15.20 -22.13
CA SER A 276 30.42 -14.12 -21.67
C SER A 276 29.63 -12.80 -21.71
N SER A 277 29.81 -11.96 -20.70
CA SER A 277 28.96 -10.79 -20.53
C SER A 277 29.66 -9.59 -19.91
N GLU A 278 29.16 -8.41 -20.25
CA GLU A 278 29.58 -7.13 -19.70
C GLU A 278 28.44 -6.52 -18.88
N LEU A 279 28.78 -5.89 -17.76
CA LEU A 279 27.82 -5.24 -16.88
C LEU A 279 27.27 -3.97 -17.53
N ASN A 280 25.95 -3.82 -17.60
CA ASN A 280 25.32 -2.59 -18.07
C ASN A 280 25.37 -1.50 -16.99
N GLU A 281 25.27 -0.24 -17.40
CA GLU A 281 25.28 0.91 -16.48
C GLU A 281 24.19 0.78 -15.41
N GLY A 282 24.58 0.99 -14.14
CA GLY A 282 23.71 0.90 -12.97
C GLY A 282 23.35 -0.54 -12.54
N ALA A 283 23.95 -1.56 -13.15
CA ALA A 283 23.84 -2.95 -12.68
C ALA A 283 24.98 -3.30 -11.71
N VAL A 284 24.78 -4.35 -10.93
CA VAL A 284 25.72 -4.87 -9.92
C VAL A 284 25.91 -6.37 -10.14
N ALA A 285 27.15 -6.83 -10.12
CA ALA A 285 27.48 -8.25 -10.22
C ALA A 285 27.24 -8.96 -8.88
N LEU A 286 26.60 -10.13 -8.91
CA LEU A 286 26.39 -10.98 -7.73
C LEU A 286 27.36 -12.17 -7.68
N VAL A 287 27.61 -12.78 -8.84
CA VAL A 287 28.49 -13.95 -8.94
C VAL A 287 29.35 -13.82 -10.19
N GLN A 288 30.65 -14.06 -10.02
CA GLN A 288 31.64 -14.04 -11.08
C GLN A 288 32.55 -15.25 -10.95
N GLU A 289 32.86 -15.88 -12.09
CA GLU A 289 33.86 -16.94 -12.21
C GLU A 289 35.02 -16.43 -13.04
N GLU A 290 36.21 -16.29 -12.45
CA GLU A 290 37.36 -15.66 -13.12
C GLU A 290 36.97 -14.28 -13.69
N ASP A 291 37.03 -14.11 -15.02
CA ASP A 291 36.63 -12.87 -15.73
C ASP A 291 35.19 -12.92 -16.29
N HIS A 292 34.40 -13.94 -15.95
CA HIS A 292 33.07 -14.17 -16.50
C HIS A 292 31.96 -13.91 -15.47
N LEU A 293 31.12 -12.90 -15.73
CA LEU A 293 29.94 -12.61 -14.93
C LEU A 293 28.88 -13.70 -15.13
N LEU A 294 28.41 -14.30 -14.03
CA LEU A 294 27.42 -15.37 -14.03
C LEU A 294 26.03 -14.88 -13.64
N VAL A 295 25.94 -13.99 -12.65
CA VAL A 295 24.69 -13.44 -12.14
C VAL A 295 24.89 -11.97 -11.84
N ALA A 296 23.95 -11.13 -12.27
CA ALA A 296 23.92 -9.71 -11.95
C ALA A 296 22.49 -9.23 -11.77
N HIS A 297 22.32 -8.09 -11.10
CA HIS A 297 21.03 -7.45 -10.95
C HIS A 297 21.07 -5.96 -11.29
N LYS A 298 19.90 -5.39 -11.55
CA LYS A 298 19.71 -3.96 -11.78
C LYS A 298 18.42 -3.52 -11.12
N LYS A 299 18.50 -2.50 -10.26
CA LYS A 299 17.31 -1.90 -9.64
C LYS A 299 16.48 -1.20 -10.71
N LEU A 300 15.15 -1.36 -10.62
CA LEU A 300 14.20 -0.71 -11.50
C LEU A 300 13.01 -0.23 -10.68
N GLY A 301 12.92 1.07 -10.44
CA GLY A 301 11.98 1.62 -9.45
C GLY A 301 12.27 1.03 -8.07
N GLN A 302 11.24 0.46 -7.44
CA GLN A 302 11.33 -0.21 -6.15
C GLN A 302 11.64 -1.72 -6.26
N GLY A 303 11.66 -2.28 -7.48
CA GLY A 303 11.92 -3.71 -7.70
C GLY A 303 13.25 -4.00 -8.37
N LEU A 304 13.38 -5.21 -8.90
CA LEU A 304 14.67 -5.76 -9.32
C LEU A 304 14.54 -6.60 -10.58
N VAL A 305 15.48 -6.38 -11.51
CA VAL A 305 15.74 -7.29 -12.62
C VAL A 305 17.01 -8.06 -12.28
N ILE A 306 16.91 -9.39 -12.14
CA ILE A 306 18.05 -10.29 -11.97
C ILE A 306 18.25 -11.06 -13.28
N GLN A 307 19.49 -11.18 -13.74
CA GLN A 307 19.82 -11.92 -14.95
C GLN A 307 20.93 -12.92 -14.68
N THR A 308 20.78 -14.13 -15.20
CA THR A 308 21.85 -15.13 -15.24
C THR A 308 22.47 -15.15 -16.63
N ALA A 309 23.78 -15.37 -16.72
CA ALA A 309 24.51 -15.50 -17.98
C ALA A 309 24.35 -16.90 -18.62
N PHE A 310 23.60 -17.80 -17.99
CA PHE A 310 23.25 -19.13 -18.48
C PHE A 310 21.73 -19.30 -18.48
N SER A 311 21.20 -20.26 -19.25
CA SER A 311 19.78 -20.63 -19.15
C SER A 311 19.52 -21.37 -17.85
N LEU A 312 18.43 -21.01 -17.17
CA LEU A 312 17.98 -21.64 -15.92
C LEU A 312 17.42 -23.05 -16.16
N GLY A 313 17.04 -23.36 -17.41
CA GLY A 313 16.34 -24.57 -17.80
C GLY A 313 17.15 -25.59 -18.59
N ASP A 314 18.41 -25.30 -18.92
CA ASP A 314 19.26 -26.16 -19.74
C ASP A 314 19.95 -27.26 -18.94
N GLU A 315 20.17 -28.41 -19.56
CA GLU A 315 21.01 -29.46 -18.99
C GLU A 315 22.50 -29.15 -19.24
N PRO A 316 23.41 -29.43 -18.26
CA PRO A 316 23.15 -30.18 -17.03
C PRO A 316 22.68 -29.33 -15.83
N ILE A 317 22.72 -27.99 -15.90
CA ILE A 317 22.49 -27.12 -14.73
C ILE A 317 21.11 -27.29 -14.09
N ALA A 318 20.05 -27.40 -14.89
CA ALA A 318 18.68 -27.55 -14.40
C ALA A 318 18.46 -28.81 -13.54
N LYS A 319 19.29 -29.85 -13.75
CA LYS A 319 19.23 -31.14 -13.03
C LYS A 319 20.36 -31.30 -12.01
N SER A 320 21.20 -30.28 -11.85
CA SER A 320 22.26 -30.27 -10.85
C SER A 320 21.68 -30.41 -9.44
N PRO A 321 22.29 -31.22 -8.56
CA PRO A 321 21.96 -31.24 -7.13
C PRO A 321 22.05 -29.87 -6.45
N GLY A 322 22.87 -28.96 -6.99
CA GLY A 322 23.09 -27.61 -6.46
C GLY A 322 21.99 -26.61 -6.81
N MET A 323 21.10 -26.92 -7.75
CA MET A 323 20.13 -25.96 -8.28
C MET A 323 19.13 -25.47 -7.22
N LYS A 324 18.75 -26.34 -6.26
CA LYS A 324 17.91 -25.92 -5.13
C LYS A 324 18.61 -24.85 -4.28
N ALA A 325 19.87 -25.07 -3.94
CA ALA A 325 20.66 -24.12 -3.14
C ALA A 325 20.86 -22.80 -3.89
N PHE A 326 21.12 -22.87 -5.20
CA PHE A 326 21.21 -21.69 -6.07
C PHE A 326 19.93 -20.85 -6.04
N TRP A 327 18.76 -21.47 -6.19
CA TRP A 327 17.48 -20.75 -6.11
C TRP A 327 17.29 -20.07 -4.76
N ASN A 328 17.54 -20.78 -3.67
CA ASN A 328 17.43 -20.21 -2.32
C ASN A 328 18.35 -18.97 -2.17
N ALA A 329 19.61 -19.08 -2.60
CA ALA A 329 20.56 -17.96 -2.56
C ALA A 329 20.13 -16.78 -3.45
N LEU A 330 19.60 -17.07 -4.64
CA LEU A 330 19.12 -16.05 -5.59
C LEU A 330 17.92 -15.28 -5.05
N PHE A 331 16.95 -15.97 -4.45
CA PHE A 331 15.80 -15.32 -3.83
C PHE A 331 16.22 -14.48 -2.63
N SER A 332 17.09 -15.00 -1.76
CA SER A 332 17.62 -14.23 -0.62
C SER A 332 18.40 -13.00 -1.07
N ALA A 333 19.25 -13.10 -2.10
CA ALA A 333 19.98 -11.96 -2.65
C ALA A 333 19.03 -10.91 -3.23
N GLY A 334 18.01 -11.33 -3.98
CA GLY A 334 17.01 -10.43 -4.54
C GLY A 334 16.20 -9.70 -3.47
N GLU A 335 15.75 -10.42 -2.44
CA GLU A 335 15.02 -9.84 -1.32
C GLU A 335 15.87 -8.79 -0.59
N ASN A 336 17.13 -9.12 -0.25
CA ASN A 336 18.05 -8.22 0.44
C ASN A 336 18.26 -6.87 -0.27
N VAL A 337 18.19 -6.84 -1.60
CA VAL A 337 18.34 -5.61 -2.39
C VAL A 337 17.10 -4.72 -2.35
N ILE A 338 15.91 -5.32 -2.16
CA ILE A 338 14.60 -4.65 -2.15
C ILE A 338 14.07 -4.40 -0.74
N ILE A 339 14.71 -4.92 0.33
CA ILE A 339 14.29 -4.66 1.71
C ILE A 339 14.10 -3.15 1.89
N SER A 340 12.83 -2.76 1.97
CA SER A 340 12.41 -1.44 2.41
C SER A 340 12.11 -1.61 3.88
N PRO A 341 12.90 -0.99 4.78
CA PRO A 341 12.82 -1.26 6.21
C PRO A 341 11.45 -0.92 6.84
N PHE A 342 10.51 -0.29 6.13
CA PHE A 342 9.22 0.11 6.71
C PHE A 342 8.02 -0.27 5.88
N LYS A 343 8.10 -1.33 5.07
CA LYS A 343 6.91 -1.82 4.38
C LYS A 343 6.02 -2.55 5.39
N ASN A 344 5.09 -1.81 5.99
CA ASN A 344 3.96 -2.41 6.72
C ASN A 344 3.36 -3.53 5.85
N MET A 345 3.11 -4.70 6.45
CA MET A 345 2.50 -5.84 5.75
C MET A 345 1.11 -5.48 5.19
N TYR A 346 0.47 -4.46 5.78
CA TYR A 346 -0.88 -3.99 5.48
C TYR A 346 -0.96 -3.06 4.27
N ASP A 347 -2.05 -3.18 3.51
CA ASP A 347 -2.40 -2.26 2.42
C ASP A 347 -2.46 -0.79 2.89
N PRO A 348 -1.67 0.13 2.29
CA PRO A 348 -1.69 1.55 2.62
C PRO A 348 -3.08 2.18 2.55
N LEU A 349 -3.93 1.80 1.59
CA LEU A 349 -5.29 2.35 1.52
C LEU A 349 -6.10 1.99 2.77
N ASN A 350 -5.96 0.77 3.27
CA ASN A 350 -6.61 0.36 4.51
C ASN A 350 -6.08 1.18 5.71
N GLN A 351 -4.76 1.32 5.84
CA GLN A 351 -4.13 2.10 6.91
C GLN A 351 -4.52 3.58 6.88
N LEU A 352 -4.74 4.15 5.69
CA LEU A 352 -5.21 5.53 5.52
C LEU A 352 -6.54 5.79 6.24
N SER A 353 -7.44 4.80 6.23
CA SER A 353 -8.74 4.93 6.90
C SER A 353 -8.63 4.97 8.44
N TYR A 354 -7.68 4.23 9.01
CA TYR A 354 -7.42 4.19 10.45
C TYR A 354 -6.59 5.38 10.95
N THR A 355 -5.67 5.90 10.12
CA THR A 355 -4.79 7.04 10.41
C THR A 355 -5.49 8.38 10.10
N VAL A 356 -5.50 8.74 8.82
CA VAL A 356 -5.96 10.03 8.32
C VAL A 356 -7.48 10.11 8.38
N GLY A 357 -8.17 9.03 7.97
CA GLY A 357 -9.63 8.95 7.92
C GLY A 357 -10.30 9.35 9.23
N HIS A 358 -9.85 8.78 10.36
CA HIS A 358 -10.40 9.11 11.68
C HIS A 358 -10.36 10.61 12.00
N THR A 359 -9.24 11.28 11.71
CA THR A 359 -9.11 12.73 11.96
C THR A 359 -9.90 13.57 10.95
N ASN A 360 -10.03 13.10 9.72
CA ASN A 360 -10.70 13.79 8.63
C ASN A 360 -12.24 13.77 8.81
N GLU A 361 -12.77 12.75 9.49
CA GLU A 361 -14.19 12.64 9.84
C GLU A 361 -14.62 13.57 11.00
N LEU A 362 -13.68 14.22 11.71
CA LEU A 362 -13.96 15.11 12.82
C LEU A 362 -14.19 16.55 12.36
N PHE A 363 -15.43 17.02 12.33
CA PHE A 363 -15.74 18.39 11.92
C PHE A 363 -15.70 19.38 13.09
N PRO A 364 -15.22 20.63 12.89
CA PRO A 364 -15.29 21.67 13.93
C PRO A 364 -16.71 21.88 14.48
N SER A 365 -17.73 21.67 13.65
CA SER A 365 -19.15 21.76 14.01
C SER A 365 -19.61 20.66 14.99
N PHE A 366 -18.78 19.66 15.29
CA PHE A 366 -19.02 18.64 16.32
C PHE A 366 -18.66 19.13 17.72
N LYS A 367 -17.83 20.18 17.83
CA LYS A 367 -17.48 20.76 19.12
C LYS A 367 -18.68 21.51 19.69
N VAL A 368 -19.36 20.87 20.63
CA VAL A 368 -20.41 21.52 21.43
C VAL A 368 -19.83 21.89 22.79
N SER A 369 -19.93 23.16 23.16
CA SER A 369 -19.49 23.62 24.48
C SER A 369 -20.33 22.97 25.57
N ALA A 370 -19.76 21.98 26.26
CA ALA A 370 -20.41 21.36 27.41
C ALA A 370 -20.78 22.39 28.49
N PRO A 371 -19.92 23.36 28.87
CA PRO A 371 -20.28 24.42 29.81
C PRO A 371 -21.50 25.24 29.36
N LEU A 372 -21.62 25.52 28.07
CA LEU A 372 -22.78 26.24 27.54
C LEU A 372 -24.07 25.41 27.64
N ILE A 373 -24.03 24.12 27.27
CA ILE A 373 -25.19 23.22 27.42
C ILE A 373 -25.59 23.15 28.89
N PHE A 374 -24.63 22.90 29.80
CA PHE A 374 -24.88 22.88 31.24
C PHE A 374 -25.44 24.21 31.74
N GLY A 375 -24.94 25.34 31.25
CA GLY A 375 -25.46 26.67 31.55
C GLY A 375 -26.91 26.87 31.10
N ILE A 376 -27.26 26.42 29.89
CA ILE A 376 -28.64 26.47 29.36
C ILE A 376 -29.57 25.59 30.19
N ILE A 377 -29.14 24.37 30.54
CA ILE A 377 -29.92 23.45 31.37
C ILE A 377 -30.12 24.02 32.79
N ALA A 378 -29.05 24.57 33.40
CA ALA A 378 -29.13 25.19 34.72
C ALA A 378 -30.08 26.41 34.69
N LEU A 379 -29.98 27.25 33.67
CA LEU A 379 -30.89 28.38 33.46
C LEU A 379 -32.34 27.92 33.30
N TYR A 380 -32.58 26.86 32.50
CA TYR A 380 -33.91 26.27 32.34
C TYR A 380 -34.48 25.77 33.67
N ILE A 381 -33.69 25.07 34.49
CA ILE A 381 -34.10 24.59 35.82
C ILE A 381 -34.45 25.76 36.74
N ILE A 382 -33.64 26.83 36.75
CA ILE A 382 -33.89 28.05 37.54
C ILE A 382 -35.18 28.77 37.06
N ILE A 383 -35.43 28.80 35.76
CA ILE A 383 -36.65 29.41 35.22
C ILE A 383 -37.90 28.61 35.64
N ILE A 384 -37.86 27.28 35.50
CA ILE A 384 -39.03 26.42 35.74
C ILE A 384 -39.30 26.23 37.24
N ILE A 385 -38.28 26.01 38.06
CA ILE A 385 -38.47 25.65 39.47
C ILE A 385 -38.70 26.91 40.34
N PRO A 386 -37.70 27.75 40.66
CA PRO A 386 -37.93 28.88 41.56
C PRO A 386 -38.68 30.05 40.92
N ILE A 387 -38.31 30.47 39.70
CA ILE A 387 -38.83 31.70 39.09
C ILE A 387 -40.31 31.55 38.73
N LEU A 388 -40.65 30.53 37.94
CA LEU A 388 -42.03 30.31 37.50
C LEU A 388 -42.95 30.02 38.70
N TYR A 389 -42.50 29.20 39.67
CA TYR A 389 -43.27 28.96 40.90
C TYR A 389 -43.57 30.27 41.65
N PHE A 390 -42.57 31.13 41.87
CA PHE A 390 -42.75 32.37 42.61
C PHE A 390 -43.69 33.35 41.88
N ILE A 391 -43.55 33.48 40.56
CA ILE A 391 -44.40 34.34 39.73
C ILE A 391 -45.85 33.85 39.74
N LEU A 392 -46.09 32.56 39.51
CA LEU A 392 -47.45 32.00 39.47
C LEU A 392 -48.08 31.96 40.88
N LYS A 393 -47.28 31.74 41.93
CA LYS A 393 -47.73 31.84 43.32
C LYS A 393 -48.17 33.25 43.69
N ARG A 394 -47.41 34.28 43.28
CA ARG A 394 -47.74 35.68 43.56
C ARG A 394 -48.98 36.17 42.82
N LYS A 395 -49.25 35.63 41.63
CA LYS A 395 -50.43 35.95 40.80
C LYS A 395 -51.66 35.07 41.07
N ASP A 396 -51.53 34.08 41.96
CA ASP A 396 -52.55 33.05 42.24
C ASP A 396 -53.08 32.34 40.98
N LYS A 397 -52.15 32.00 40.06
CA LYS A 397 -52.42 31.38 38.75
C LYS A 397 -51.59 30.11 38.52
N ARG A 398 -51.42 29.29 39.55
CA ARG A 398 -50.55 28.10 39.53
C ARG A 398 -51.04 27.06 38.53
N GLU A 399 -52.33 27.04 38.25
CA GLU A 399 -52.94 26.23 37.21
C GLU A 399 -52.33 26.49 35.83
N TYR A 400 -51.83 27.68 35.50
CA TYR A 400 -51.21 27.91 34.19
C TYR A 400 -49.87 27.18 33.97
N ALA A 401 -49.28 26.60 35.02
CA ALA A 401 -48.04 25.84 34.89
C ALA A 401 -48.15 24.67 33.89
N TRP A 402 -49.34 24.06 33.74
CA TRP A 402 -49.52 22.89 32.87
C TRP A 402 -49.24 23.15 31.39
N TRP A 403 -49.42 24.39 30.90
CA TRP A 403 -49.11 24.77 29.52
C TRP A 403 -47.83 25.61 29.41
N ILE A 404 -47.48 26.40 30.43
CA ILE A 404 -46.26 27.23 30.42
C ILE A 404 -45.00 26.36 30.43
N ILE A 405 -44.96 25.30 31.23
CA ILE A 405 -43.80 24.41 31.32
C ILE A 405 -43.53 23.74 29.96
N PRO A 406 -44.50 23.09 29.29
CA PRO A 406 -44.31 22.57 27.94
C PRO A 406 -43.90 23.63 26.91
N ALA A 407 -44.44 24.85 26.98
CA ALA A 407 -44.08 25.92 26.05
C ALA A 407 -42.62 26.38 26.21
N ILE A 408 -42.14 26.54 27.45
CA ILE A 408 -40.74 26.88 27.73
C ILE A 408 -39.82 25.71 27.34
N ALA A 409 -40.23 24.47 27.59
CA ALA A 409 -39.48 23.29 27.15
C ALA A 409 -39.34 23.26 25.63
N LEU A 410 -40.43 23.50 24.88
CA LEU A 410 -40.40 23.57 23.42
C LEU A 410 -39.48 24.69 22.92
N LEU A 411 -39.58 25.89 23.50
CA LEU A 411 -38.72 27.02 23.13
C LEU A 411 -37.25 26.73 23.41
N THR A 412 -36.95 26.12 24.57
CA THR A 412 -35.57 25.74 24.95
C THR A 412 -35.02 24.67 24.01
N SER A 413 -35.83 23.66 23.67
CA SER A 413 -35.47 22.63 22.68
C SER A 413 -35.18 23.23 21.30
N VAL A 414 -36.00 24.17 20.83
CA VAL A 414 -35.77 24.89 19.56
C VAL A 414 -34.48 25.71 19.62
N ALA A 415 -34.19 26.36 20.75
CA ALA A 415 -32.96 27.14 20.93
C ALA A 415 -31.70 26.24 20.95
N ILE A 416 -31.74 25.12 21.67
CA ILE A 416 -30.64 24.14 21.70
C ILE A 416 -30.42 23.55 20.31
N PHE A 417 -31.50 23.14 19.63
CA PHE A 417 -31.44 22.63 18.28
C PHE A 417 -30.86 23.66 17.31
N GLY A 418 -31.36 24.90 17.32
CA GLY A 418 -30.87 25.99 16.48
C GLY A 418 -29.39 26.28 16.72
N TYR A 419 -28.94 26.25 17.97
CA TYR A 419 -27.53 26.44 18.31
C TYR A 419 -26.63 25.30 17.81
N GLY A 420 -27.02 24.04 18.02
CA GLY A 420 -26.25 22.88 17.56
C GLY A 420 -26.26 22.74 16.03
N ALA A 421 -27.32 23.19 15.37
CA ALA A 421 -27.49 23.10 13.93
C ALA A 421 -26.93 24.31 13.16
N LYS A 422 -26.60 25.43 13.84
CA LYS A 422 -26.20 26.70 13.19
C LYS A 422 -25.08 26.52 12.15
N ASP A 423 -24.08 25.70 12.48
CA ASP A 423 -22.89 25.48 11.65
C ASP A 423 -23.09 24.35 10.62
N ARG A 424 -24.20 23.61 10.71
CA ARG A 424 -24.51 22.42 9.89
C ARG A 424 -25.67 22.62 8.90
N ILE A 425 -26.44 23.71 9.02
CA ILE A 425 -27.62 23.98 8.18
C ILE A 425 -27.24 24.62 6.82
N GLY A 426 -26.20 25.46 6.79
CA GLY A 426 -25.96 26.37 5.66
C GLY A 426 -25.46 25.68 4.38
N ARG A 427 -24.42 24.85 4.49
CA ARG A 427 -23.77 24.17 3.36
C ARG A 427 -23.09 22.89 3.84
N ALA A 428 -22.89 21.93 2.95
CA ALA A 428 -22.10 20.75 3.26
C ALA A 428 -20.64 21.17 3.53
N GLN A 429 -19.95 20.42 4.38
CA GLN A 429 -18.55 20.68 4.73
C GLN A 429 -17.70 19.52 4.21
N ILE A 430 -16.55 19.82 3.62
CA ILE A 430 -15.57 18.84 3.17
C ILE A 430 -14.28 19.06 3.96
N GLN A 431 -13.74 17.96 4.46
CA GLN A 431 -12.35 17.90 4.91
C GLN A 431 -11.57 17.02 3.95
N HIS A 432 -10.49 17.57 3.43
CA HIS A 432 -9.64 16.90 2.45
C HIS A 432 -8.23 16.83 3.00
N THR A 433 -7.69 15.63 3.22
CA THR A 433 -6.31 15.44 3.64
C THR A 433 -5.59 14.54 2.64
N ALA A 434 -4.48 15.01 2.08
CA ALA A 434 -3.66 14.26 1.14
C ALA A 434 -2.21 14.16 1.63
N VAL A 435 -1.57 13.04 1.33
CA VAL A 435 -0.16 12.75 1.58
C VAL A 435 0.45 12.36 0.25
N LEU A 436 1.28 13.23 -0.31
CA LEU A 436 1.81 13.11 -1.66
C LEU A 436 3.33 13.10 -1.64
N ASN A 437 3.93 12.17 -2.38
CA ASN A 437 5.37 12.09 -2.63
C ASN A 437 5.68 12.54 -4.05
N VAL A 438 6.73 13.32 -4.21
CA VAL A 438 7.27 13.72 -5.51
C VAL A 438 8.37 12.73 -5.89
N GLU A 439 8.16 12.04 -7.00
CA GLU A 439 9.07 11.03 -7.56
C GLU A 439 10.24 11.69 -8.32
N GLU A 440 11.31 10.94 -8.58
CA GLU A 440 12.51 11.46 -9.27
C GLU A 440 12.23 11.91 -10.72
N ASP A 441 11.20 11.35 -11.35
CA ASP A 441 10.75 11.74 -12.69
C ASP A 441 9.86 12.99 -12.71
N GLY A 442 9.60 13.59 -11.54
CA GLY A 442 8.76 14.77 -11.36
C GLY A 442 7.25 14.47 -11.26
N ASN A 443 6.84 13.21 -11.35
CA ASN A 443 5.45 12.83 -11.09
C ASN A 443 5.16 12.85 -9.58
N VAL A 444 3.90 13.05 -9.22
CA VAL A 444 3.46 13.06 -7.83
C VAL A 444 2.53 11.88 -7.59
N LYS A 445 2.89 11.01 -6.64
CA LYS A 445 2.10 9.85 -6.25
C LYS A 445 1.73 9.94 -4.78
N GLY A 446 0.55 9.45 -4.38
CA GLY A 446 0.21 9.42 -2.97
C GLY A 446 -1.24 9.08 -2.68
N TYR A 447 -1.65 9.31 -1.43
CA TYR A 447 -2.93 8.89 -0.89
C TYR A 447 -3.73 10.07 -0.35
N PHE A 448 -5.05 9.97 -0.36
CA PHE A 448 -5.92 11.00 0.18
C PHE A 448 -7.16 10.43 0.88
N ALA A 449 -7.65 11.19 1.84
CA ALA A 449 -8.93 11.00 2.49
C ALA A 449 -9.78 12.26 2.30
N GLU A 450 -11.04 12.09 1.93
CA GLU A 450 -12.02 13.15 1.81
C GLU A 450 -13.30 12.80 2.56
N ALA A 451 -13.62 13.56 3.61
CA ALA A 451 -14.85 13.38 4.38
C ALA A 451 -15.82 14.50 4.08
N ILE A 452 -17.09 14.15 3.84
CA ILE A 452 -18.20 15.10 3.71
C ILE A 452 -19.13 15.00 4.92
N LEU A 453 -19.42 16.16 5.53
CA LEU A 453 -20.54 16.33 6.44
C LEU A 453 -21.75 16.86 5.67
N SER A 454 -22.78 16.03 5.55
CA SER A 454 -24.01 16.37 4.82
C SER A 454 -24.81 17.45 5.54
N ASN A 455 -25.29 18.46 4.80
CA ASN A 455 -26.28 19.43 5.33
C ASN A 455 -27.72 19.01 5.04
N LYS A 456 -27.93 18.10 4.08
CA LYS A 456 -29.22 17.54 3.69
C LYS A 456 -29.10 16.04 3.44
N SER A 457 -30.20 15.31 3.63
CA SER A 457 -30.24 13.92 3.17
C SER A 457 -30.30 13.84 1.64
N GLY A 458 -29.60 12.88 1.05
CA GLY A 458 -29.66 12.64 -0.39
C GLY A 458 -28.45 11.89 -0.91
N ASP A 459 -28.30 11.93 -2.23
CA ASP A 459 -27.19 11.30 -2.94
C ASP A 459 -26.08 12.32 -3.19
N TYR A 460 -24.83 11.87 -3.08
CA TYR A 460 -23.63 12.67 -3.25
C TYR A 460 -22.70 11.98 -4.25
N ILE A 461 -22.17 12.73 -5.21
CA ILE A 461 -21.36 12.17 -6.31
C ILE A 461 -20.00 12.85 -6.30
N PHE A 462 -18.97 12.08 -5.97
CA PHE A 462 -17.58 12.49 -6.11
C PHE A 462 -17.07 12.06 -7.47
N LYS A 463 -16.35 12.95 -8.14
CA LYS A 463 -15.69 12.68 -9.43
C LYS A 463 -14.20 12.91 -9.31
N ALA A 464 -13.45 11.99 -9.90
CA ALA A 464 -12.01 12.08 -10.03
C ALA A 464 -11.59 11.75 -11.47
N PRO A 465 -10.51 12.37 -11.99
CA PRO A 465 -9.98 12.04 -13.31
C PRO A 465 -9.30 10.66 -13.32
N HIS A 466 -8.91 10.22 -14.52
CA HIS A 466 -8.03 9.06 -14.67
C HIS A 466 -6.73 9.24 -13.89
N GLY A 467 -6.25 8.15 -13.27
CA GLY A 467 -5.08 8.17 -12.39
C GLY A 467 -5.40 8.46 -10.92
N THR A 468 -6.67 8.71 -10.56
CA THR A 468 -7.13 8.86 -9.17
C THR A 468 -8.21 7.84 -8.86
N THR A 469 -8.01 7.01 -7.82
CA THR A 469 -8.97 5.99 -7.40
C THR A 469 -9.96 6.56 -6.37
N LEU A 470 -11.13 5.93 -6.22
CA LEU A 470 -12.14 6.34 -5.24
C LEU A 470 -12.72 5.09 -4.56
N ALA A 471 -12.60 5.03 -3.23
CA ALA A 471 -13.15 4.00 -2.39
C ALA A 471 -14.02 4.61 -1.29
N ALA A 472 -15.20 4.02 -1.07
CA ALA A 472 -16.12 4.49 -0.04
C ALA A 472 -15.88 3.81 1.30
N SER A 473 -16.01 4.57 2.38
CA SER A 473 -16.21 3.98 3.69
C SER A 473 -17.66 3.52 3.89
N PRO A 474 -17.93 2.23 4.14
CA PRO A 474 -19.27 1.75 4.40
C PRO A 474 -19.66 2.14 5.83
N GLN A 475 -20.51 3.16 5.98
CA GLN A 475 -21.12 3.51 7.27
C GLN A 475 -21.80 2.28 7.93
N GLY A 476 -21.26 1.75 9.03
CA GLY A 476 -21.92 0.70 9.82
C GLY A 476 -21.03 0.08 10.88
N THR A 477 -21.60 -0.23 12.06
CA THR A 477 -20.91 -0.95 13.13
C THR A 477 -20.56 -2.39 12.72
N MET A 478 -19.43 -2.88 13.23
CA MET A 478 -18.86 -4.24 13.18
C MET A 478 -19.85 -5.43 13.35
N PHE A 479 -21.13 -5.19 13.68
CA PHE A 479 -22.08 -6.20 14.17
C PHE A 479 -23.42 -6.25 13.43
N ASN A 480 -23.66 -5.45 12.38
CA ASN A 480 -24.92 -5.51 11.64
C ASN A 480 -24.79 -6.38 10.37
N THR A 481 -24.65 -7.69 10.58
CA THR A 481 -24.44 -8.75 9.57
C THR A 481 -25.69 -9.13 8.76
N SER A 482 -26.74 -8.30 8.76
CA SER A 482 -28.00 -8.61 8.08
C SER A 482 -28.10 -7.90 6.72
N GLY A 483 -27.40 -8.46 5.72
CA GLY A 483 -27.56 -8.13 4.30
C GLY A 483 -26.55 -7.10 3.76
N ASN A 484 -25.30 -7.53 3.56
CA ASN A 484 -24.20 -6.74 3.01
C ASN A 484 -24.41 -6.41 1.52
N MET A 485 -25.34 -5.51 1.20
CA MET A 485 -25.44 -4.89 -0.13
C MET A 485 -24.69 -3.55 -0.10
N VAL A 486 -23.35 -3.58 -0.17
CA VAL A 486 -22.53 -2.34 -0.07
C VAL A 486 -22.85 -1.37 -1.21
N HIS A 487 -23.21 -1.88 -2.39
CA HIS A 487 -23.70 -1.11 -3.53
C HIS A 487 -24.98 -0.30 -3.27
N LYS A 488 -25.73 -0.57 -2.20
CA LYS A 488 -26.90 0.26 -1.80
C LYS A 488 -26.50 1.52 -1.05
N ARG A 489 -25.25 1.61 -0.60
CA ARG A 489 -24.67 2.78 0.10
C ARG A 489 -23.72 3.54 -0.80
N ALA A 490 -22.87 2.83 -1.55
CA ALA A 490 -21.87 3.44 -2.41
C ALA A 490 -21.74 2.65 -3.72
N MET A 491 -21.75 3.34 -4.86
CA MET A 491 -21.53 2.73 -6.18
C MET A 491 -20.43 3.47 -6.94
N LEU A 492 -19.49 2.73 -7.50
CA LEU A 492 -18.46 3.21 -8.40
C LEU A 492 -18.91 3.01 -9.85
N GLU A 493 -18.88 4.08 -10.63
CA GLU A 493 -19.04 4.07 -12.09
C GLU A 493 -17.77 4.61 -12.73
N ASN A 494 -17.22 3.88 -13.70
CA ASN A 494 -16.14 4.38 -14.55
C ASN A 494 -16.74 4.88 -15.87
N ASP A 495 -16.35 6.08 -16.29
CA ASP A 495 -16.72 6.65 -17.58
C ASP A 495 -15.48 7.09 -18.38
N ALA A 496 -15.68 7.60 -19.60
CA ALA A 496 -14.58 8.04 -20.45
C ALA A 496 -13.77 9.21 -19.85
N THR A 497 -14.35 9.96 -18.91
CA THR A 497 -13.76 11.15 -18.28
C THR A 497 -13.08 10.87 -16.93
N GLY A 498 -13.33 9.70 -16.33
CA GLY A 498 -12.71 9.26 -15.08
C GLY A 498 -13.64 8.37 -14.26
N THR A 499 -13.56 8.53 -12.93
CA THR A 499 -14.30 7.69 -11.97
C THR A 499 -15.31 8.53 -11.21
N ALA A 500 -16.53 8.01 -11.03
CA ALA A 500 -17.59 8.62 -10.25
C ALA A 500 -18.03 7.70 -9.10
N LEU A 501 -17.90 8.19 -7.86
CA LEU A 501 -18.35 7.50 -6.66
C LEU A 501 -19.67 8.10 -6.16
N HIS A 502 -20.72 7.30 -6.16
CA HIS A 502 -22.07 7.66 -5.76
C HIS A 502 -22.38 7.17 -4.36
N PHE A 503 -22.42 8.07 -3.37
CA PHE A 503 -23.07 7.79 -2.11
C PHE A 503 -24.58 7.92 -2.23
N GLN A 504 -25.30 6.93 -1.74
CA GLN A 504 -26.75 6.83 -1.80
C GLN A 504 -27.38 6.99 -0.42
N ASN A 505 -28.47 7.73 -0.34
CA ASN A 505 -29.29 7.87 0.88
C ASN A 505 -28.47 8.32 2.11
N VAL A 506 -27.50 9.22 1.94
CA VAL A 506 -26.76 9.79 3.06
C VAL A 506 -27.74 10.58 3.93
N GLY A 507 -27.73 10.32 5.26
CA GLY A 507 -28.62 10.98 6.22
C GLY A 507 -28.32 12.47 6.42
N TYR A 508 -29.13 13.15 7.25
CA TYR A 508 -28.82 14.51 7.69
C TYR A 508 -27.69 14.52 8.70
N TRP A 509 -26.70 15.39 8.51
CA TRP A 509 -25.53 15.54 9.41
C TRP A 509 -24.76 14.23 9.61
N ASN A 510 -24.73 13.41 8.56
CA ASN A 510 -23.92 12.21 8.50
C ASN A 510 -22.59 12.52 7.84
N VAL A 511 -21.56 11.76 8.24
CA VAL A 511 -20.24 11.80 7.62
C VAL A 511 -20.11 10.64 6.65
N ALA A 512 -19.77 10.92 5.40
CA ALA A 512 -19.35 9.91 4.44
C ALA A 512 -17.92 10.21 4.01
N SER A 513 -17.11 9.18 3.83
CA SER A 513 -15.68 9.32 3.57
C SER A 513 -15.30 8.58 2.31
N VAL A 514 -14.45 9.23 1.51
CA VAL A 514 -13.79 8.71 0.33
C VAL A 514 -12.32 8.57 0.63
N TYR A 515 -11.74 7.45 0.23
CA TYR A 515 -10.32 7.18 0.28
C TYR A 515 -9.84 6.87 -1.13
N GLY A 516 -8.57 7.11 -1.40
CA GLY A 516 -8.00 6.71 -2.68
C GLY A 516 -6.54 7.07 -2.77
N GLU A 517 -5.95 6.61 -3.86
CA GLU A 517 -4.61 6.96 -4.29
C GLU A 517 -4.68 7.79 -5.56
N THR A 518 -3.61 8.51 -5.86
CA THR A 518 -3.55 9.40 -7.02
C THR A 518 -2.16 9.41 -7.63
N HIS A 519 -2.13 9.50 -8.95
CA HIS A 519 -0.95 9.71 -9.77
C HIS A 519 -1.15 10.98 -10.60
N LEU A 520 -0.43 12.03 -10.22
CA LEU A 520 -0.52 13.34 -10.83
C LEU A 520 0.76 13.64 -11.62
N LYS A 521 0.60 14.31 -12.75
CA LYS A 521 1.70 14.80 -13.59
C LYS A 521 1.71 16.31 -13.57
N ASP A 522 2.88 16.90 -13.78
CA ASP A 522 3.05 18.35 -13.98
C ASP A 522 2.53 19.20 -12.80
N VAL A 523 2.64 18.71 -11.57
CA VAL A 523 2.22 19.45 -10.36
C VAL A 523 3.27 20.49 -9.94
N GLY A 524 4.52 20.30 -10.36
CA GLY A 524 5.70 21.05 -9.90
C GLY A 524 6.57 20.19 -9.00
N GLY A 525 7.57 20.82 -8.39
CA GLY A 525 8.49 20.16 -7.46
C GLY A 525 9.27 21.17 -6.63
N ILE A 526 10.15 20.65 -5.80
CA ILE A 526 11.14 21.45 -5.07
C ILE A 526 12.47 21.30 -5.78
N VAL A 527 13.04 22.43 -6.21
CA VAL A 527 14.40 22.48 -6.72
C VAL A 527 15.30 22.89 -5.57
N ASN A 528 16.26 22.05 -5.22
CA ASN A 528 17.23 22.35 -4.18
C ASN A 528 18.65 22.25 -4.72
N ASP A 529 19.50 23.13 -4.21
CA ASP A 529 20.94 23.12 -4.36
C ASP A 529 21.51 23.34 -2.97
N LEU A 530 21.63 22.23 -2.23
CA LEU A 530 22.05 22.24 -0.83
C LEU A 530 23.40 21.56 -0.71
N THR A 531 24.30 22.22 0.00
CA THR A 531 25.59 21.69 0.39
C THR A 531 25.63 21.55 1.90
N PHE A 532 26.08 20.38 2.37
CA PHE A 532 26.36 20.16 3.78
C PHE A 532 27.87 19.99 4.00
N SER A 533 28.43 20.85 4.85
CA SER A 533 29.86 20.85 5.18
C SER A 533 30.03 20.95 6.70
N THR A 534 30.45 19.84 7.32
CA THR A 534 30.97 19.83 8.71
C THR A 534 30.03 20.51 9.74
N GLY A 535 28.73 20.21 9.68
CA GLY A 535 27.72 20.77 10.59
C GLY A 535 27.09 22.08 10.11
N GLU A 536 27.45 22.59 8.93
CA GLU A 536 26.75 23.71 8.29
C GLU A 536 25.97 23.23 7.05
N LEU A 537 24.67 23.52 7.03
CA LEU A 537 23.79 23.35 5.88
C LEU A 537 23.64 24.70 5.18
N THR A 538 24.09 24.78 3.93
CA THR A 538 24.05 26.02 3.13
C THR A 538 23.50 25.75 1.74
N GLY A 539 22.85 26.74 1.12
CA GLY A 539 22.40 26.65 -0.26
C GLY A 539 21.03 27.28 -0.45
N SER A 540 20.30 26.84 -1.47
CA SER A 540 18.98 27.39 -1.78
C SER A 540 17.92 26.32 -2.00
N ILE A 541 16.67 26.65 -1.66
CA ILE A 541 15.49 25.85 -1.94
C ILE A 541 14.49 26.73 -2.69
N THR A 542 14.02 26.25 -3.85
CA THR A 542 13.02 26.90 -4.67
C THR A 542 11.76 26.05 -4.74
N ASN A 543 10.61 26.66 -4.43
CA ASN A 543 9.30 26.04 -4.57
C ASN A 543 8.77 26.26 -6.00
N ASP A 544 8.84 25.24 -6.86
CA ASP A 544 8.29 25.28 -8.23
C ASP A 544 6.80 24.86 -8.28
N PHE A 545 6.16 24.63 -7.13
CA PHE A 545 4.72 24.39 -7.09
C PHE A 545 3.93 25.70 -7.32
N PRO A 546 2.71 25.61 -7.87
CA PRO A 546 1.82 26.76 -8.05
C PRO A 546 1.13 27.22 -6.75
N PHE A 547 1.55 26.72 -5.59
CA PHE A 547 0.99 27.01 -4.28
C PHE A 547 2.08 27.20 -3.22
N GLU A 548 1.73 27.90 -2.14
CA GLU A 548 2.59 28.11 -0.98
C GLU A 548 2.77 26.82 -0.17
N LEU A 549 3.99 26.58 0.29
CA LEU A 549 4.36 25.54 1.25
C LEU A 549 4.57 26.17 2.63
N LYS A 550 3.90 25.62 3.63
CA LYS A 550 3.91 26.06 5.04
C LYS A 550 4.49 25.00 5.95
N ASP A 551 5.03 25.41 7.08
CA ASP A 551 5.68 24.55 8.08
C ASP A 551 6.68 23.59 7.42
N VAL A 552 7.54 24.17 6.58
CA VAL A 552 8.52 23.42 5.79
C VAL A 552 9.59 22.86 6.73
N VAL A 553 9.88 21.57 6.63
CA VAL A 553 10.90 20.90 7.45
C VAL A 553 11.75 19.96 6.60
N ILE A 554 13.05 19.89 6.90
CA ILE A 554 13.91 18.80 6.45
C ILE A 554 13.92 17.73 7.54
N TRP A 555 13.57 16.51 7.18
CA TRP A 555 13.64 15.35 8.03
C TRP A 555 14.85 14.48 7.66
N SER A 556 15.76 14.33 8.61
CA SER A 556 17.00 13.56 8.49
C SER A 556 17.26 12.81 9.79
N GLY A 557 17.43 11.49 9.73
CA GLY A 557 17.52 10.66 10.94
C GLY A 557 16.27 10.84 11.82
N SER A 558 16.48 11.20 13.10
CA SER A 558 15.41 11.52 14.05
C SER A 558 15.11 13.02 14.17
N ASP A 559 15.86 13.87 13.47
CA ASP A 559 15.78 15.33 13.59
C ASP A 559 14.85 15.95 12.54
N PHE A 560 14.13 16.99 12.95
CA PHE A 560 13.35 17.88 12.09
C PHE A 560 13.98 19.27 12.11
N ILE A 561 14.48 19.71 10.97
CA ILE A 561 15.06 21.04 10.77
C ILE A 561 13.97 21.93 10.18
N SER A 562 13.43 22.83 11.00
CA SER A 562 12.39 23.76 10.55
C SER A 562 12.97 24.86 9.66
N LEU A 563 12.27 25.13 8.57
CA LEU A 563 12.55 26.20 7.62
C LEU A 563 11.38 27.19 7.60
N ASP A 564 11.59 28.34 6.96
CA ASP A 564 10.53 29.32 6.72
C ASP A 564 9.51 28.81 5.70
N ASP A 565 8.30 29.37 5.72
CA ASP A 565 7.29 29.15 4.69
C ASP A 565 7.80 29.64 3.32
N ILE A 566 7.50 28.90 2.25
CA ILE A 566 8.00 29.19 0.90
C ILE A 566 6.82 29.43 -0.04
N GLY A 567 6.66 30.66 -0.52
CA GLY A 567 5.65 31.03 -1.50
C GLY A 567 5.80 30.30 -2.84
N ALA A 568 4.74 30.33 -3.66
CA ALA A 568 4.77 29.74 -5.01
C ALA A 568 5.81 30.45 -5.89
N GLY A 569 6.77 29.71 -6.44
CA GLY A 569 7.89 30.24 -7.22
C GLY A 569 8.97 30.96 -6.40
N GLU A 570 8.88 30.95 -5.07
CA GLU A 570 9.84 31.62 -4.18
C GLU A 570 11.09 30.75 -3.95
N THR A 571 12.24 31.42 -3.83
CA THR A 571 13.50 30.81 -3.43
C THR A 571 13.92 31.35 -2.08
N ILE A 572 14.23 30.45 -1.14
CA ILE A 572 14.82 30.78 0.15
C ILE A 572 16.30 30.37 0.18
N GLU A 573 17.11 31.18 0.86
CA GLU A 573 18.52 30.89 1.11
C GLU A 573 18.65 30.27 2.51
N ILE A 574 19.34 29.14 2.59
CA ILE A 574 19.53 28.38 3.83
C ILE A 574 20.94 28.60 4.34
N LYS A 575 21.04 28.88 5.63
CA LYS A 575 22.30 28.90 6.37
C LYS A 575 22.06 28.49 7.82
N GLU A 576 22.06 27.18 8.04
CA GLU A 576 21.78 26.58 9.34
C GLU A 576 23.02 25.88 9.90
N THR A 577 23.27 26.03 11.20
CA THR A 577 24.33 25.30 11.91
C THR A 577 23.68 24.15 12.68
N LEU A 578 23.95 22.92 12.25
CA LEU A 578 23.43 21.69 12.80
C LEU A 578 24.43 21.06 13.78
N LYS A 579 23.90 20.32 14.75
CA LYS A 579 24.73 19.56 15.70
C LYS A 579 25.23 18.24 15.13
N THR A 580 24.60 17.75 14.07
CA THR A 580 24.98 16.51 13.40
C THR A 580 26.15 16.72 12.45
N THR A 581 26.97 15.68 12.26
CA THR A 581 28.08 15.62 11.30
C THR A 581 27.67 15.11 9.92
N LEU A 582 26.42 14.65 9.77
CA LEU A 582 25.85 14.19 8.50
C LEU A 582 24.31 14.28 8.53
N LEU A 583 23.71 14.55 7.37
CA LEU A 583 22.27 14.32 7.18
C LEU A 583 22.09 12.94 6.55
N GLY A 584 21.36 12.07 7.24
CA GLY A 584 21.19 10.66 6.89
C GLY A 584 19.74 10.31 6.52
N PRO A 585 19.49 9.04 6.14
CA PRO A 585 18.14 8.54 5.90
C PRO A 585 17.21 8.85 7.07
N ARG A 586 15.93 9.08 6.80
CA ARG A 586 14.94 9.28 7.88
C ARG A 586 14.81 8.01 8.71
N LEU A 587 14.76 8.16 10.03
CA LEU A 587 14.36 7.09 10.94
C LEU A 587 12.86 7.15 11.20
N PRO A 588 12.21 6.02 11.50
CA PRO A 588 10.78 5.98 11.77
C PRO A 588 10.42 6.92 12.94
N TYR A 589 9.43 7.77 12.70
CA TYR A 589 8.91 8.71 13.68
C TYR A 589 7.96 8.00 14.64
N GLN A 590 8.43 7.73 15.86
CA GLN A 590 7.63 7.13 16.94
C GLN A 590 6.69 8.13 17.64
N GLY A 591 6.07 9.03 16.87
CA GLY A 591 4.93 9.77 17.38
C GLY A 591 3.79 8.79 17.60
N MET A 592 3.71 8.19 18.80
CA MET A 592 2.64 7.24 19.16
C MET A 592 1.31 7.70 18.56
N TYR A 593 0.53 6.73 18.08
CA TYR A 593 -0.91 6.80 17.84
C TYR A 593 -1.71 7.17 19.11
N SER A 594 -1.17 8.00 19.99
CA SER A 594 -2.00 8.82 20.83
C SER A 594 -2.71 9.78 19.88
N ALA A 595 -3.98 9.50 19.65
CA ALA A 595 -4.99 10.54 19.61
C ALA A 595 -4.83 11.36 20.90
N VAL A 596 -3.76 12.16 21.00
CA VAL A 596 -3.71 13.31 21.87
C VAL A 596 -4.89 14.09 21.35
N VAL A 597 -5.98 14.05 22.11
CA VAL A 597 -7.15 14.90 21.90
C VAL A 597 -6.63 16.31 22.13
N ASN A 598 -5.98 16.83 21.11
CA ASN A 598 -5.58 18.19 21.05
C ASN A 598 -6.82 18.96 20.65
N ASP A 599 -7.07 20.09 21.30
CA ASP A 599 -8.17 20.95 20.90
C ASP A 599 -7.95 21.56 19.50
N ASP A 600 -6.81 21.31 18.85
CA ASP A 600 -6.54 21.73 17.48
C ASP A 600 -6.67 20.57 16.46
N LEU A 601 -7.76 20.60 15.70
CA LEU A 601 -8.04 19.66 14.61
C LEU A 601 -6.98 19.73 13.49
N MET A 602 -6.43 20.91 13.22
CA MET A 602 -5.42 21.08 12.17
C MET A 602 -4.14 20.34 12.54
N LYS A 603 -3.73 20.47 13.80
CA LYS A 603 -2.57 19.74 14.33
C LYS A 603 -2.78 18.23 14.35
N MET A 604 -3.99 17.77 14.70
CA MET A 604 -4.33 16.34 14.62
C MET A 604 -4.21 15.80 13.18
N ARG A 605 -4.69 16.55 12.19
CA ARG A 605 -4.62 16.16 10.77
C ARG A 605 -3.19 16.16 10.22
N LYS A 606 -2.34 17.11 10.64
CA LYS A 606 -0.90 17.10 10.28
C LYS A 606 -0.19 15.89 10.88
N ASN A 607 -0.46 15.58 12.16
CA ASN A 607 0.13 14.43 12.82
C ASN A 607 -0.32 13.10 12.18
N SER A 608 -1.61 12.96 11.81
CA SER A 608 -2.10 11.74 11.14
C SER A 608 -1.53 11.58 9.74
N ALA A 609 -1.36 12.68 8.99
CA ALA A 609 -0.66 12.67 7.69
C ALA A 609 0.81 12.25 7.84
N LEU A 610 1.53 12.80 8.83
CA LEU A 610 2.92 12.46 9.10
C LEU A 610 3.09 11.00 9.53
N SER A 611 2.22 10.50 10.43
CA SER A 611 2.21 9.08 10.83
C SER A 611 1.92 8.18 9.64
N PHE A 612 0.91 8.49 8.83
CA PHE A 612 0.61 7.71 7.63
C PHE A 612 1.81 7.63 6.68
N PHE A 613 2.46 8.76 6.39
CA PHE A 613 3.68 8.81 5.57
C PHE A 613 4.81 7.97 6.19
N ASN A 614 5.03 8.13 7.50
CA ASN A 614 6.06 7.40 8.22
C ASN A 614 5.93 5.89 8.04
N ASP A 615 4.69 5.41 8.17
CA ASP A 615 4.36 3.99 8.27
C ASP A 615 4.15 3.32 6.90
N ASN A 616 3.76 4.07 5.86
CA ASN A 616 3.28 3.47 4.60
C ASN A 616 3.99 3.94 3.34
N MET A 617 4.75 5.04 3.38
CA MET A 617 5.41 5.55 2.18
C MET A 617 6.90 5.19 2.19
N SER A 618 7.40 4.78 1.03
CA SER A 618 8.75 4.28 0.82
C SER A 618 9.80 5.21 1.43
N LEU A 619 10.81 4.61 2.08
CA LEU A 619 11.95 5.36 2.55
C LEU A 619 12.94 5.51 1.42
N SER A 620 13.17 6.77 1.05
CA SER A 620 14.43 7.10 0.45
C SER A 620 15.52 6.94 1.51
N ASN A 621 16.67 6.39 1.09
CA ASN A 621 17.89 6.39 1.91
C ASN A 621 18.49 7.81 2.06
N LYS A 622 17.77 8.84 1.58
CA LYS A 622 18.14 10.25 1.62
C LYS A 622 17.20 11.02 2.54
N PRO A 623 17.66 12.16 3.07
CA PRO A 623 16.79 13.11 3.74
C PRO A 623 15.61 13.53 2.86
N VAL A 624 14.48 13.83 3.50
CA VAL A 624 13.26 14.29 2.81
C VAL A 624 12.87 15.67 3.30
N LEU A 625 12.30 16.47 2.42
CA LEU A 625 11.66 17.73 2.77
C LEU A 625 10.14 17.52 2.80
N ILE A 626 9.53 17.95 3.90
CA ILE A 626 8.08 17.93 4.09
C ILE A 626 7.57 19.37 4.11
N GLY A 627 6.51 19.64 3.36
CA GLY A 627 5.80 20.92 3.40
C GLY A 627 4.29 20.70 3.37
N TYR A 628 3.53 21.61 3.98
CA TYR A 628 2.07 21.54 4.02
C TYR A 628 1.45 22.67 3.20
N THR A 629 0.32 22.41 2.54
CA THR A 629 -0.47 23.46 1.88
C THR A 629 -1.96 23.31 2.22
N ASP A 630 -2.67 24.43 2.23
CA ASP A 630 -4.13 24.50 2.37
C ASP A 630 -4.85 24.39 1.01
N THR A 631 -4.11 24.02 -0.04
CA THR A 631 -4.64 23.75 -1.38
C THR A 631 -5.04 22.28 -1.53
N GLN A 632 -6.18 22.03 -2.17
CA GLN A 632 -6.57 20.69 -2.62
C GLN A 632 -5.84 20.37 -3.92
N VAL A 633 -4.72 19.64 -3.80
CA VAL A 633 -3.89 19.26 -4.95
C VAL A 633 -4.52 18.09 -5.71
N VAL A 634 -5.18 17.17 -5.01
CA VAL A 634 -5.86 16.03 -5.64
C VAL A 634 -7.18 16.49 -6.29
N PRO A 635 -7.37 16.29 -7.61
CA PRO A 635 -8.46 16.89 -8.39
C PRO A 635 -9.81 16.17 -8.20
N ILE A 636 -10.34 16.16 -6.98
CA ILE A 636 -11.62 15.54 -6.65
C ILE A 636 -12.69 16.61 -6.52
N THR A 637 -13.85 16.35 -7.12
CA THR A 637 -14.94 17.32 -7.12
C THR A 637 -16.25 16.67 -6.67
N LEU A 638 -17.03 17.42 -5.90
CA LEU A 638 -18.39 17.04 -5.52
C LEU A 638 -19.40 17.70 -6.46
N GLU A 639 -20.22 16.92 -7.17
CA GLU A 639 -21.19 17.46 -8.11
C GLU A 639 -22.32 18.23 -7.43
N LYS A 640 -22.65 19.43 -7.95
CA LYS A 640 -23.93 20.13 -7.74
C LYS A 640 -24.27 20.43 -6.27
N VAL A 641 -23.28 20.42 -5.38
CA VAL A 641 -23.42 20.76 -3.96
C VAL A 641 -22.50 21.94 -3.65
N ASN A 642 -23.07 22.98 -3.03
CA ASN A 642 -22.27 24.08 -2.50
C ASN A 642 -21.59 23.64 -1.21
N THR A 643 -20.27 23.73 -1.14
CA THR A 643 -19.46 23.20 -0.04
C THR A 643 -18.56 24.25 0.60
N SER A 644 -18.20 24.00 1.85
CA SER A 644 -17.03 24.60 2.48
C SER A 644 -15.91 23.58 2.49
N LEU A 645 -14.78 23.86 1.84
CA LEU A 645 -13.63 22.96 1.79
C LEU A 645 -12.58 23.39 2.83
N SER A 646 -12.05 22.41 3.57
CA SER A 646 -10.85 22.56 4.39
C SER A 646 -9.82 21.52 3.95
N ALA A 647 -8.91 21.96 3.08
CA ALA A 647 -7.86 21.12 2.54
C ALA A 647 -6.59 21.18 3.40
N LEU A 648 -5.89 20.04 3.45
CA LEU A 648 -4.54 19.87 3.96
C LEU A 648 -3.84 18.91 3.00
N THR A 649 -2.81 19.37 2.33
CA THR A 649 -1.96 18.48 1.53
C THR A 649 -0.57 18.51 2.13
N MET A 650 -0.05 17.36 2.52
CA MET A 650 1.35 17.17 2.87
C MET A 650 2.09 16.74 1.61
N ILE A 651 3.07 17.53 1.20
CA ILE A 651 3.99 17.22 0.11
C ILE A 651 5.30 16.74 0.72
N VAL A 652 5.82 15.64 0.20
CA VAL A 652 7.12 15.10 0.56
C VAL A 652 7.96 14.94 -0.70
N GLN A 653 9.23 15.32 -0.61
CA GLN A 653 10.18 15.14 -1.70
C GLN A 653 11.57 14.83 -1.16
N THR A 654 12.28 13.90 -1.79
CA THR A 654 13.69 13.64 -1.50
C THR A 654 14.55 14.83 -1.91
N ILE A 655 15.48 15.23 -1.04
CA ILE A 655 16.38 16.34 -1.36
C ILE A 655 17.71 15.82 -1.92
N LYS A 656 18.30 16.58 -2.84
CA LYS A 656 19.64 16.32 -3.35
C LYS A 656 20.59 17.12 -2.46
N LEU A 657 21.50 16.41 -1.81
CA LEU A 657 22.45 17.01 -0.90
C LEU A 657 23.87 16.75 -1.42
N GLU A 658 24.59 17.82 -1.75
CA GLU A 658 26.03 17.70 -1.99
C GLU A 658 26.75 17.65 -0.64
N LEU A 659 27.33 16.50 -0.33
CA LEU A 659 28.14 16.31 0.86
C LEU A 659 29.57 16.74 0.58
N ASN A 660 30.05 17.77 1.27
CA ASN A 660 31.45 18.17 1.26
C ASN A 660 32.07 17.79 2.60
N LEU A 661 32.26 16.48 2.80
CA LEU A 661 32.81 15.94 4.02
C LEU A 661 34.32 16.24 4.06
N LYS A 662 34.78 16.86 5.15
CA LYS A 662 36.20 17.14 5.37
C LYS A 662 36.57 16.88 6.82
N GLY A 663 37.70 16.21 7.01
CA GLY A 663 38.26 15.92 8.32
C GLY A 663 37.57 14.74 9.00
N LYS A 664 37.50 14.79 10.33
CA LYS A 664 36.99 13.71 11.15
C LYS A 664 35.48 13.56 11.03
N ILE A 665 35.00 12.36 10.73
CA ILE A 665 33.59 11.99 10.70
C ILE A 665 33.29 10.97 11.81
N THR A 666 32.11 11.10 12.41
CA THR A 666 31.52 10.11 13.31
C THR A 666 30.18 9.71 12.73
N VAL A 667 29.97 8.41 12.58
CA VAL A 667 28.73 7.79 12.12
C VAL A 667 28.23 6.93 13.26
N ASP A 668 27.10 7.32 13.83
CA ASP A 668 26.44 6.54 14.87
C ASP A 668 25.23 5.79 14.28
N GLU A 669 24.64 4.91 15.10
CA GLU A 669 23.48 4.11 14.75
C GLU A 669 22.30 4.91 14.14
N SER A 670 22.16 6.19 14.49
CA SER A 670 21.04 7.00 13.98
C SER A 670 21.20 7.40 12.52
N MET A 671 22.40 7.21 11.97
CA MET A 671 22.76 7.47 10.57
C MET A 671 22.77 6.19 9.73
N LEU A 672 22.58 5.02 10.36
CA LEU A 672 22.69 3.71 9.72
C LEU A 672 21.31 3.10 9.51
N GLU A 673 21.13 2.44 8.38
CA GLU A 673 19.94 1.63 8.14
C GLU A 673 20.15 0.27 8.82
N MET A 674 19.32 -0.08 9.80
CA MET A 674 19.43 -1.32 10.57
C MET A 674 18.27 -2.26 10.24
N TYR A 675 18.60 -3.53 9.98
CA TYR A 675 17.62 -4.59 9.77
C TYR A 675 18.06 -5.89 10.46
N MET A 676 17.08 -6.71 10.86
CA MET A 676 17.31 -8.00 11.49
C MET A 676 16.73 -9.13 10.67
N THR A 677 17.44 -10.25 10.62
CA THR A 677 16.97 -11.51 10.03
C THR A 677 16.92 -12.59 11.11
N PHE A 678 15.86 -13.40 11.14
CA PHE A 678 15.66 -14.47 12.13
C PHE A 678 15.91 -15.85 11.52
N GLY A 679 16.41 -16.78 12.33
CA GLY A 679 16.82 -18.11 11.87
C GLY A 679 15.69 -19.10 11.51
N GLU A 680 14.45 -18.87 11.94
CA GLU A 680 13.33 -19.79 11.68
C GLU A 680 12.42 -19.36 10.50
N PRO A 681 12.04 -20.30 9.61
CA PRO A 681 11.15 -20.02 8.49
C PRO A 681 9.73 -19.72 8.99
N GLY A 682 9.36 -18.44 8.95
CA GLY A 682 8.06 -17.93 9.38
C GLY A 682 8.12 -16.51 9.97
N TYR A 683 9.31 -16.09 10.38
CA TYR A 683 9.56 -14.74 10.88
C TYR A 683 10.34 -13.98 9.80
N GLY A 684 9.67 -13.04 9.12
CA GLY A 684 10.29 -12.18 8.12
C GLY A 684 11.38 -11.29 8.73
N ASN A 685 12.05 -10.49 7.90
CA ASN A 685 12.94 -9.46 8.42
C ASN A 685 12.10 -8.48 9.25
N TYR A 686 12.27 -8.47 10.58
CA TYR A 686 11.62 -7.45 11.40
C TYR A 686 12.47 -6.20 11.36
N VAL A 687 11.81 -5.10 11.06
CA VAL A 687 12.35 -3.79 11.35
C VAL A 687 11.76 -3.30 12.65
N ILE A 688 12.64 -2.80 13.49
CA ILE A 688 12.29 -2.42 14.83
C ILE A 688 11.70 -1.02 14.76
N GLU A 689 10.39 -0.96 15.01
CA GLU A 689 9.62 0.29 15.06
C GLU A 689 9.99 1.19 16.25
N ASN A 690 10.95 0.76 17.08
CA ASN A 690 11.28 1.40 18.36
C ASN A 690 12.67 2.08 18.36
N PRO A 691 12.76 3.42 18.43
CA PRO A 691 14.02 4.13 18.66
C PRO A 691 14.66 3.80 20.03
N ALA A 692 13.93 3.19 20.97
CA ALA A 692 14.50 2.69 22.21
C ALA A 692 15.40 1.45 22.01
N HIS A 693 15.46 0.89 20.79
CA HIS A 693 16.22 -0.33 20.50
C HIS A 693 15.81 -1.49 21.42
N GLU A 694 14.54 -1.55 21.82
CA GLU A 694 14.02 -2.61 22.69
C GLU A 694 13.30 -3.67 21.88
N MET A 695 13.80 -4.91 21.93
CA MET A 695 13.12 -6.08 21.37
C MET A 695 12.11 -6.63 22.39
N TYR A 696 10.84 -6.73 21.97
CA TYR A 696 9.75 -7.25 22.82
C TYR A 696 9.43 -8.74 22.57
N GLU A 697 10.05 -9.37 21.56
CA GLU A 697 9.88 -10.80 21.27
C GLU A 697 10.97 -11.66 21.94
N GLU A 698 10.61 -12.85 22.41
CA GLU A 698 11.44 -13.70 23.28
C GLU A 698 12.59 -14.40 22.51
N GLY A 699 13.84 -14.12 22.91
CA GLY A 699 15.10 -14.89 22.69
C GLY A 699 15.21 -15.83 21.50
N MET A 700 14.87 -15.36 20.31
CA MET A 700 15.18 -16.04 19.06
C MET A 700 16.53 -15.58 18.52
N ASP A 701 17.31 -16.52 17.98
CA ASP A 701 18.56 -16.20 17.31
C ASP A 701 18.32 -15.31 16.09
N TYR A 702 19.09 -14.24 15.96
CA TYR A 702 18.97 -13.27 14.87
C TYR A 702 20.33 -12.82 14.34
N THR A 703 20.34 -12.32 13.10
CA THR A 703 21.46 -11.57 12.53
C THR A 703 21.02 -10.12 12.36
N GLN A 704 21.71 -9.21 13.04
CA GLN A 704 21.51 -7.77 12.91
C GLN A 704 22.54 -7.22 11.93
N SER A 705 22.09 -6.43 10.97
CA SER A 705 22.94 -5.79 9.98
C SER A 705 22.70 -4.30 9.94
N TRP A 706 23.78 -3.54 9.71
CA TRP A 706 23.75 -2.11 9.48
C TRP A 706 24.30 -1.79 8.10
N LYS A 707 23.59 -0.94 7.34
CA LYS A 707 24.04 -0.42 6.05
C LYS A 707 24.42 1.05 6.18
N LEU A 708 25.61 1.38 5.67
CA LEU A 708 26.08 2.76 5.53
C LEU A 708 25.26 3.53 4.47
N PRO A 709 25.03 4.84 4.66
CA PRO A 709 24.52 5.71 3.60
C PRO A 709 25.34 5.59 2.31
N ASP A 710 24.68 5.55 1.16
CA ASP A 710 25.33 5.32 -0.15
C ASP A 710 26.43 6.37 -0.44
N GLU A 711 26.28 7.58 0.10
CA GLU A 711 27.27 8.66 -0.04
C GLU A 711 28.57 8.39 0.74
N LEU A 712 28.50 7.64 1.85
CA LEU A 712 29.69 7.25 2.60
C LEU A 712 30.40 6.05 1.97
N ILE A 713 29.66 5.18 1.27
CA ILE A 713 30.22 4.04 0.53
C ILE A 713 31.09 4.53 -0.64
N THR A 714 30.65 5.60 -1.31
CA THR A 714 31.36 6.18 -2.46
C THR A 714 32.49 7.15 -2.08
N THR A 715 32.61 7.51 -0.82
CA THR A 715 33.65 8.40 -0.31
C THR A 715 34.82 7.59 0.24
N GLU A 716 36.07 7.95 -0.13
CA GLU A 716 37.26 7.36 0.51
C GLU A 716 37.37 7.85 1.96
N ILE A 717 37.08 6.96 2.91
CA ILE A 717 37.14 7.22 4.35
C ILE A 717 38.12 6.25 5.00
N ASP A 718 39.13 6.81 5.66
CA ASP A 718 40.05 6.06 6.50
C ASP A 718 39.41 5.81 7.87
N TRP A 719 38.70 4.69 8.02
CA TRP A 719 38.06 4.31 9.28
C TRP A 719 39.10 4.03 10.37
N ALA A 720 39.06 4.84 11.44
CA ALA A 720 40.01 4.80 12.53
C ALA A 720 39.53 3.89 13.68
N THR A 721 38.24 3.92 14.01
CA THR A 721 37.68 3.09 15.08
C THR A 721 36.27 2.64 14.77
N MET A 722 35.97 1.38 15.09
CA MET A 722 34.62 0.82 15.13
C MET A 722 34.31 0.39 16.55
N LYS A 723 33.18 0.83 17.08
CA LYS A 723 32.71 0.50 18.42
C LYS A 723 31.38 -0.23 18.34
N LEU A 724 31.35 -1.44 18.88
CA LEU A 724 30.12 -2.17 19.19
C LEU A 724 29.86 -2.07 20.69
N SER A 725 28.63 -1.70 21.06
CA SER A 725 28.21 -1.54 22.46
C SER A 725 26.80 -2.08 22.69
N ASN A 726 26.34 -2.11 23.95
CA ASN A 726 25.07 -2.72 24.37
C ASN A 726 24.97 -4.24 24.07
N LEU A 727 26.11 -4.94 24.09
CA LEU A 727 26.11 -6.40 24.02
C LEU A 727 25.89 -6.95 25.43
N ASP A 728 24.97 -7.91 25.60
CA ASP A 728 24.78 -8.65 26.85
C ASP A 728 25.24 -10.10 26.66
N ASN A 729 26.55 -10.33 26.84
CA ASN A 729 27.10 -11.67 26.63
C ASN A 729 26.72 -12.68 27.74
N GLN A 730 25.97 -12.25 28.76
CA GLN A 730 25.36 -13.17 29.73
C GLN A 730 24.06 -13.77 29.20
N LEU A 731 23.30 -12.98 28.42
CA LEU A 731 22.05 -13.41 27.80
C LEU A 731 22.27 -14.20 26.50
N TYR A 732 23.22 -13.77 25.67
CA TYR A 732 23.47 -14.34 24.34
C TYR A 732 24.97 -14.40 23.98
N SER A 733 25.34 -15.13 22.94
CA SER A 733 26.66 -15.02 22.31
C SER A 733 26.61 -14.12 21.09
N SER A 734 27.55 -13.19 20.99
CA SER A 734 27.63 -12.22 19.90
C SER A 734 28.80 -12.55 18.97
N ARG A 735 28.57 -12.56 17.65
CA ARG A 735 29.62 -12.86 16.66
C ARG A 735 29.57 -11.88 15.49
N ILE A 736 30.71 -11.37 15.03
CA ILE A 736 30.80 -10.45 13.88
C ILE A 736 31.27 -11.20 12.63
N LEU A 737 30.70 -10.89 11.46
CA LEU A 737 31.12 -11.50 10.20
C LEU A 737 32.41 -10.86 9.69
N ASN A 738 33.47 -11.65 9.53
CA ASN A 738 34.66 -11.25 8.79
C ASN A 738 34.46 -11.58 7.31
N ILE A 739 34.33 -10.56 6.47
CA ILE A 739 34.02 -10.72 5.04
C ILE A 739 35.19 -11.30 4.25
N ARG A 740 36.43 -11.15 4.73
CA ARG A 740 37.62 -11.67 4.06
C ARG A 740 37.77 -13.17 4.27
N THR A 741 37.36 -13.68 5.43
CA THR A 741 37.42 -15.12 5.74
C THR A 741 36.08 -15.84 5.51
N GLY A 742 34.97 -15.10 5.48
CA GLY A 742 33.62 -15.64 5.44
C GLY A 742 33.17 -16.26 6.77
N GLU A 743 33.92 -16.09 7.85
CA GLU A 743 33.64 -16.70 9.16
C GLU A 743 33.17 -15.67 10.19
N TYR A 744 32.31 -16.13 11.12
CA TYR A 744 31.84 -15.35 12.25
C TYR A 744 32.80 -15.44 13.45
N GLU A 745 33.41 -14.32 13.82
CA GLU A 745 34.34 -14.16 14.94
C GLU A 745 33.60 -13.81 16.24
N LEU A 746 33.95 -14.45 17.36
CA LEU A 746 33.28 -14.27 18.65
C LEU A 746 33.66 -12.93 19.32
N ILE A 747 32.66 -12.22 19.86
CA ILE A 747 32.85 -11.02 20.69
C ILE A 747 32.72 -11.43 22.16
N GLU A 748 33.83 -11.33 22.92
CA GLU A 748 33.88 -11.81 24.31
C GLU A 748 33.51 -10.75 25.37
N SER A 749 33.25 -9.50 24.96
CA SER A 749 33.04 -8.34 25.84
C SER A 749 31.74 -7.62 25.52
N ASP A 750 31.09 -7.05 26.54
CA ASP A 750 29.83 -6.29 26.41
C ASP A 750 30.01 -4.97 25.63
N GLU A 751 31.26 -4.56 25.44
CA GLU A 751 31.71 -3.49 24.55
C GLU A 751 32.98 -3.94 23.83
N MET A 752 33.05 -3.75 22.51
CA MET A 752 34.22 -4.06 21.70
C MET A 752 34.59 -2.88 20.81
N ILE A 753 35.87 -2.50 20.85
CA ILE A 753 36.42 -1.42 20.02
C ILE A 753 37.49 -2.03 19.13
N PHE A 754 37.29 -1.94 17.83
CA PHE A 754 38.27 -2.33 16.84
C PHE A 754 39.02 -1.09 16.33
N THR A 755 40.32 -1.23 16.15
CA THR A 755 41.22 -0.12 15.72
C THR A 755 42.08 -0.49 14.51
N GLU A 756 41.98 -1.72 14.01
CA GLU A 756 42.77 -2.26 12.90
C GLU A 756 41.91 -3.18 12.03
N ASN A 757 42.19 -3.26 10.72
CA ASN A 757 41.51 -4.12 9.74
C ASN A 757 39.98 -3.91 9.62
N MET A 758 39.52 -2.65 9.65
CA MET A 758 38.08 -2.30 9.56
C MET A 758 37.42 -2.70 8.25
N THR A 759 38.19 -2.68 7.18
CA THR A 759 37.77 -3.14 5.86
C THR A 759 37.47 -4.64 5.82
N ASP A 760 37.93 -5.43 6.80
CA ASP A 760 37.66 -6.88 6.85
C ASP A 760 36.23 -7.19 7.36
N TYR A 761 35.47 -6.20 7.83
CA TYR A 761 34.14 -6.39 8.44
C TYR A 761 33.01 -5.59 7.78
N ILE A 762 33.33 -4.74 6.80
CA ILE A 762 32.37 -3.92 6.06
C ILE A 762 32.39 -4.38 4.60
N THR A 763 31.25 -4.80 4.05
CA THR A 763 31.13 -5.19 2.64
C THR A 763 31.38 -4.02 1.69
N GLU A 764 31.61 -4.30 0.40
CA GLU A 764 31.67 -3.26 -0.63
C GLU A 764 30.37 -2.43 -0.69
N ASP A 765 29.23 -3.04 -0.33
CA ASP A 765 27.93 -2.38 -0.21
C ASP A 765 27.73 -1.65 1.14
N GLY A 766 28.79 -1.50 1.94
CA GLY A 766 28.76 -0.78 3.21
C GLY A 766 27.97 -1.48 4.31
N ILE A 767 27.83 -2.80 4.25
CA ILE A 767 27.06 -3.60 5.22
C ILE A 767 28.00 -4.20 6.26
N LEU A 768 27.60 -4.09 7.53
CA LEU A 768 28.20 -4.79 8.65
C LEU A 768 27.16 -5.68 9.32
N SER A 769 27.51 -6.93 9.63
CA SER A 769 26.59 -7.90 10.23
C SER A 769 27.14 -8.54 11.51
N ILE A 770 26.27 -8.67 12.51
CA ILE A 770 26.51 -9.45 13.72
C ILE A 770 25.43 -10.51 13.89
N GLN A 771 25.82 -11.68 14.38
CA GLN A 771 24.94 -12.78 14.75
C GLN A 771 24.82 -12.83 16.27
N ILE A 772 23.59 -12.88 16.74
CA ILE A 772 23.21 -13.01 18.15
C ILE A 772 22.53 -14.36 18.35
N ASN A 773 23.09 -15.19 19.23
CA ASN A 773 22.54 -16.50 19.59
C ASN A 773 22.21 -16.56 21.08
N PHE A 774 20.95 -16.80 21.45
CA PHE A 774 20.51 -16.77 22.84
C PHE A 774 20.93 -18.00 23.63
N ASN A 775 21.30 -17.78 24.90
CA ASN A 775 21.56 -18.87 25.82
C ASN A 775 20.23 -19.55 26.20
N SER A 776 20.14 -20.86 25.95
CA SER A 776 18.91 -21.64 26.16
C SER A 776 18.28 -21.42 27.55
N GLY A 777 17.06 -20.88 27.59
CA GLY A 777 16.26 -20.72 28.81
C GLY A 777 16.44 -19.38 29.56
N GLN A 778 17.17 -18.41 29.01
CA GLN A 778 17.15 -17.02 29.47
C GLN A 778 16.42 -16.17 28.42
N TYR A 779 15.20 -15.74 28.76
CA TYR A 779 14.39 -14.85 27.93
C TYR A 779 14.12 -13.59 28.74
N SER A 780 14.48 -12.44 28.17
CA SER A 780 14.23 -11.13 28.75
C SER A 780 13.15 -10.44 27.92
N THR A 781 12.22 -9.75 28.59
CA THR A 781 11.28 -8.85 27.93
C THR A 781 11.91 -7.46 27.85
N GLY A 782 12.13 -6.93 26.64
CA GLY A 782 12.66 -5.57 26.45
C GLY A 782 14.19 -5.54 26.43
N GLU A 783 14.81 -6.32 25.55
CA GLU A 783 16.27 -6.33 25.39
C GLU A 783 16.75 -5.15 24.58
N VAL A 784 17.79 -4.47 25.07
CA VAL A 784 18.44 -3.38 24.34
C VAL A 784 19.37 -3.96 23.28
N LEU A 785 19.19 -3.54 22.03
CA LEU A 785 19.97 -4.06 20.92
C LEU A 785 21.40 -3.52 20.93
N PRO A 786 22.32 -4.29 20.31
CA PRO A 786 23.65 -3.82 19.96
C PRO A 786 23.62 -2.50 19.20
N LYS A 787 24.62 -1.66 19.47
CA LYS A 787 24.83 -0.35 18.84
C LYS A 787 26.16 -0.29 18.12
N LEU A 788 26.17 0.35 16.94
CA LEU A 788 27.37 0.55 16.12
C LEU A 788 27.73 2.04 16.06
N GLU A 789 28.99 2.36 16.31
CA GLU A 789 29.59 3.68 16.08
C GLU A 789 30.89 3.51 15.27
N LEU A 790 31.02 4.27 14.20
CA LEU A 790 32.20 4.33 13.34
C LEU A 790 32.80 5.73 13.38
N VAL A 791 34.12 5.82 13.47
CA VAL A 791 34.86 7.08 13.42
C VAL A 791 35.95 6.96 12.38
N GLY A 792 36.00 7.90 11.45
CA GLY A 792 36.98 7.92 10.37
C GLY A 792 37.47 9.33 10.06
N GLU A 793 38.44 9.43 9.16
CA GLU A 793 38.89 10.68 8.55
C GLU A 793 38.71 10.59 7.04
N VAL A 794 38.05 11.59 6.46
CA VAL A 794 37.84 11.62 5.00
C VAL A 794 39.17 11.92 4.32
N SER A 795 39.59 11.02 3.42
CA SER A 795 40.83 11.14 2.66
C SER A 795 40.75 12.37 1.73
N LYS A 796 41.90 13.02 1.51
CA LYS A 796 41.98 14.38 0.92
C LYS A 796 41.78 14.46 -0.58
#